data_AF-A0AAU5XJK2-F1
#
_entry.id   AF-A0AAU5XJK2-F1
#
_cell.length_a   1.000
_cell.length_b   1.000
_cell.length_c   1.000
_cell.angle_alpha   90.00
_cell.angle_beta   90.00
_cell.angle_gamma   90.00
#
_symmetry.space_group_name_H-M   'P 1'
#
loop_
_entity.id
_entity.type
_entity.pdbx_description
1 polymer ?
#
loop_
_entity_poly.entity_id
_entity_poly.type
_entity_poly.pdbx_seq_one_letter_code
_entity_poly.pdbx_strand_id
1 'polypeptide(L)'
;MRRGRFSILIACAAVTTAMVAPVAPAVAASPPTTAWRHGALQTDPRGVVSRSDLVLQSPPWQNYQSMPLGNGRLGAAVWSEDGLTAQFNRGDTFPDLKGAGQLVVPGLFPLMSSADYRGRLGLYDADLDQRGGGMTAHAHVRAGTDQFVLDVTGADPGRTQTADLKLWQGRSPVTYASGGVAALAETFHDEPSGTTSGAIAAMTADGRQVHATVTGDRTVHLSFKPRQDGSFRIVVGVPAYKGGDVAKATRAAVRGAFDAGADAGHLRWWHRFWNDAAPIEISSPDGTGEYLENLRAMQLYMSAASMRSAVPSSHGGVTSLFSPWRDDIHWSAANWWHFNLRQPVYTNLGAGTAALNTPYFRLYLDRLAKMRKWTAEHWPGAKGVCVPEFLRFDGTAGSCDSGADPDWVNRILSTGPEVVANLWSQYRYTGDQALLDSGYPLMSDVARFYLSVLRPGDDGYLHLQHVNALEVQWDTTDPTPDLAAMRTIFPVVAGLADRHGDHDLAEQLRQAVAKLPPFRTATRNGQPVLAWSGTDEAAHNTQDPDLEALWPWGLYGADSSLMQSTFTNRVYVQTREWASDSVWAARLGRADEMKNLLVQGTSDFQIFPNGFASHSRNSDPARGGGYYDGWGAVVASALQESLVQSYQGTLRIAPAWPADWTATGAVQIPGGHRVSVETRGGSPSLVGIRAGSTDTLKIQNPWPGQRIQVVNGACGCGRPVVAATTASQIALPVKRGASYLLERTAQPYSSFSFGELGGRPADKVKTLGQRTLGVAHSTPQINSDLVTVERPDKLHALVRAAVGAPAYVDRGYTVTGLPDALDGAVLIRGANDDSQLTEPADYLTLDLARPATVYVAFDTRGEGSWWPGWLADQGFTRTAMTVQTSDRPLAVFAKTMPAGQVHLGPNSGVDGQGGSSYVTFVTARTG
;
A
#
# COMPACT_ATOMS: atom_id res chain seq x y z
N MET A 1 72.39 -31.35 -21.84
CA MET A 1 73.64 -30.72 -22.33
C MET A 1 73.38 -30.09 -23.68
N ARG A 2 73.66 -28.78 -23.81
CA ARG A 2 73.55 -28.01 -25.06
C ARG A 2 74.42 -28.61 -26.16
N ARG A 3 73.90 -28.72 -27.38
CA ARG A 3 74.62 -28.31 -28.60
C ARG A 3 73.62 -27.82 -29.63
N GLY A 4 73.54 -26.51 -29.79
CA GLY A 4 72.94 -25.88 -30.94
C GLY A 4 74.00 -25.59 -31.99
N ARG A 5 73.61 -25.61 -33.26
CA ARG A 5 74.08 -24.70 -34.30
C ARG A 5 72.93 -24.50 -35.30
N PHE A 6 72.58 -23.24 -35.48
CA PHE A 6 71.57 -22.72 -36.40
C PHE A 6 72.02 -22.83 -37.85
N SER A 7 71.06 -23.02 -38.76
CA SER A 7 71.07 -22.38 -40.09
C SER A 7 69.65 -22.27 -40.63
N ILE A 8 69.42 -21.13 -41.26
CA ILE A 8 68.17 -20.56 -41.79
C ILE A 8 67.74 -21.31 -43.06
N LEU A 9 66.42 -21.43 -43.27
CA LEU A 9 65.83 -21.79 -44.56
C LEU A 9 64.70 -20.82 -44.92
N ILE A 10 64.80 -20.26 -46.12
CA ILE A 10 63.76 -19.53 -46.85
C ILE A 10 62.94 -20.56 -47.62
N ALA A 11 61.61 -20.44 -47.63
CA ALA A 11 60.74 -21.08 -48.61
C ALA A 11 59.49 -20.23 -48.89
N CYS A 12 59.16 -20.13 -50.18
CA CYS A 12 58.06 -19.37 -50.78
C CYS A 12 56.66 -19.83 -50.33
N ALA A 13 55.70 -18.91 -50.29
CA ALA A 13 54.29 -19.19 -50.10
C ALA A 13 53.43 -18.68 -51.27
N ALA A 14 52.45 -19.50 -51.64
CA ALA A 14 51.57 -19.39 -52.80
C ALA A 14 50.50 -18.28 -52.69
N VAL A 15 50.10 -17.76 -53.85
CA VAL A 15 49.02 -16.78 -54.01
C VAL A 15 47.65 -17.48 -53.97
N THR A 16 46.80 -17.07 -53.02
CA THR A 16 45.35 -17.35 -53.02
C THR A 16 44.61 -16.03 -53.16
N THR A 17 43.82 -15.88 -54.21
CA THR A 17 42.96 -14.71 -54.45
C THR A 17 41.70 -14.82 -53.58
N ALA A 18 41.60 -13.96 -52.56
CA ALA A 18 40.42 -13.82 -51.72
C ALA A 18 39.33 -12.99 -52.44
N MET A 19 38.13 -13.55 -52.56
CA MET A 19 36.93 -12.81 -52.93
C MET A 19 36.52 -11.90 -51.77
N VAL A 20 36.42 -10.60 -52.04
CA VAL A 20 35.93 -9.58 -51.10
C VAL A 20 34.41 -9.69 -51.00
N ALA A 21 33.91 -10.09 -49.83
CA ALA A 21 32.48 -10.00 -49.52
C ALA A 21 32.08 -8.52 -49.38
N PRO A 22 30.88 -8.11 -49.84
CA PRO A 22 30.42 -6.74 -49.68
C PRO A 22 30.20 -6.44 -48.19
N VAL A 23 30.82 -5.37 -47.71
CA VAL A 23 30.60 -4.81 -46.38
C VAL A 23 29.11 -4.44 -46.28
N ALA A 24 28.37 -5.08 -45.37
CA ALA A 24 27.02 -4.68 -45.05
C ALA A 24 27.01 -3.20 -44.62
N PRO A 25 26.08 -2.37 -45.10
CA PRO A 25 26.01 -0.98 -44.69
C PRO A 25 25.83 -0.92 -43.17
N ALA A 26 26.66 -0.12 -42.50
CA ALA A 26 26.50 0.17 -41.08
C ALA A 26 25.07 0.70 -40.88
N VAL A 27 24.24 -0.04 -40.13
CA VAL A 27 22.92 0.42 -39.73
C VAL A 27 23.14 1.69 -38.93
N ALA A 28 22.73 2.84 -39.49
CA ALA A 28 22.79 4.12 -38.79
C ALA A 28 22.03 3.96 -37.46
N ALA A 29 22.71 4.18 -36.34
CA ALA A 29 22.07 4.15 -35.03
C ALA A 29 20.90 5.13 -35.04
N SER A 30 19.70 4.66 -34.68
CA SER A 30 18.53 5.53 -34.61
C SER A 30 18.80 6.67 -33.62
N PRO A 31 18.37 7.91 -33.92
CA PRO A 31 18.56 9.03 -33.00
C PRO A 31 17.89 8.73 -31.66
N PRO A 32 18.47 9.18 -30.54
CA PRO A 32 17.88 8.99 -29.22
C PRO A 32 16.49 9.64 -29.16
N THR A 33 15.56 9.04 -28.44
CA THR A 33 14.21 9.57 -28.26
C THR A 33 14.09 10.38 -26.97
N THR A 34 13.18 11.34 -26.97
CA THR A 34 12.74 12.06 -25.76
C THR A 34 11.23 12.29 -25.75
N ALA A 35 10.63 12.17 -24.57
CA ALA A 35 9.23 12.54 -24.33
C ALA A 35 9.05 14.02 -24.03
N TRP A 36 10.14 14.78 -23.86
CA TRP A 36 10.09 16.22 -23.66
C TRP A 36 9.76 16.95 -24.96
N ARG A 37 8.68 17.74 -24.94
CA ARG A 37 8.30 18.62 -26.06
C ARG A 37 7.45 19.79 -25.56
N HIS A 38 7.57 20.94 -26.20
CA HIS A 38 6.79 22.15 -25.87
C HIS A 38 6.85 22.55 -24.38
N GLY A 39 8.01 22.34 -23.73
CA GLY A 39 8.25 22.79 -22.36
C GLY A 39 7.71 21.86 -21.28
N ALA A 40 7.28 20.64 -21.61
CA ALA A 40 6.86 19.65 -20.64
C ALA A 40 7.17 18.23 -21.13
N LEU A 41 7.16 17.28 -20.19
CA LEU A 41 7.08 15.86 -20.51
C LEU A 41 5.70 15.58 -21.10
N GLN A 42 5.65 15.12 -22.35
CA GLN A 42 4.42 14.71 -23.01
C GLN A 42 4.14 13.25 -22.67
N THR A 43 2.92 13.00 -22.21
CA THR A 43 2.51 11.70 -21.70
C THR A 43 1.11 11.36 -22.19
N ASP A 44 0.89 10.09 -22.50
CA ASP A 44 -0.41 9.43 -22.51
C ASP A 44 -0.64 8.80 -21.11
N PRO A 45 -1.34 9.49 -20.18
CA PRO A 45 -1.45 9.01 -18.81
C PRO A 45 -2.21 7.69 -18.71
N ARG A 46 -3.15 7.43 -19.63
CA ARG A 46 -3.84 6.14 -19.72
C ARG A 46 -2.84 5.04 -20.08
N GLY A 47 -2.06 5.25 -21.14
CA GLY A 47 -1.04 4.30 -21.57
C GLY A 47 -0.01 3.98 -20.48
N VAL A 48 0.48 5.01 -19.77
CA VAL A 48 1.45 4.84 -18.67
C VAL A 48 0.83 4.11 -17.48
N VAL A 49 -0.32 4.57 -16.99
CA VAL A 49 -0.95 4.01 -15.79
C VAL A 49 -1.42 2.58 -16.02
N SER A 50 -1.98 2.27 -17.19
CA SER A 50 -2.48 0.93 -17.50
C SER A 50 -1.38 -0.13 -17.60
N ARG A 51 -0.10 0.23 -17.78
CA ARG A 51 1.02 -0.71 -17.60
C ARG A 51 1.05 -1.34 -16.20
N SER A 52 0.41 -0.68 -15.23
CA SER A 52 0.34 -1.06 -13.84
C SER A 52 -1.04 -1.56 -13.39
N ASP A 53 -1.96 -1.80 -14.32
CA ASP A 53 -3.23 -2.46 -14.03
C ASP A 53 -2.99 -3.85 -13.43
N LEU A 54 -3.82 -4.25 -12.46
CA LEU A 54 -3.75 -5.59 -11.90
C LEU A 54 -4.56 -6.54 -12.78
N VAL A 55 -3.90 -7.55 -13.35
CA VAL A 55 -4.55 -8.58 -14.16
C VAL A 55 -5.03 -9.72 -13.27
N LEU A 56 -6.26 -10.20 -13.50
CA LEU A 56 -6.83 -11.33 -12.78
C LEU A 56 -7.06 -12.48 -13.77
N GLN A 57 -6.15 -13.44 -13.73
CA GLN A 57 -6.19 -14.67 -14.54
C GLN A 57 -7.17 -15.71 -13.98
N SER A 58 -7.47 -15.61 -12.68
CA SER A 58 -8.55 -16.32 -12.00
C SER A 58 -9.32 -15.32 -11.13
N PRO A 59 -10.57 -15.64 -10.75
CA PRO A 59 -11.29 -14.83 -9.78
C PRO A 59 -10.53 -14.79 -8.45
N PRO A 60 -10.63 -13.69 -7.70
CA PRO A 60 -10.15 -13.60 -6.33
C PRO A 60 -11.05 -14.47 -5.43
N TRP A 61 -10.81 -15.78 -5.41
CA TRP A 61 -11.64 -16.73 -4.65
C TRP A 61 -11.52 -16.56 -3.14
N GLN A 62 -10.40 -16.01 -2.67
CA GLN A 62 -10.14 -15.76 -1.26
C GLN A 62 -10.24 -14.27 -0.94
N ASN A 63 -10.75 -13.95 0.24
CA ASN A 63 -10.97 -12.56 0.68
C ASN A 63 -9.67 -11.72 0.67
N TYR A 64 -8.52 -12.29 1.04
CA TYR A 64 -7.23 -11.59 1.01
C TYR A 64 -6.77 -11.22 -0.42
N GLN A 65 -7.37 -11.83 -1.45
CA GLN A 65 -7.14 -11.51 -2.85
C GLN A 65 -8.06 -10.39 -3.36
N SER A 66 -8.88 -9.80 -2.49
CA SER A 66 -9.85 -8.77 -2.86
C SER A 66 -9.21 -7.56 -3.56
N MET A 67 -9.94 -6.98 -4.51
CA MET A 67 -9.52 -5.77 -5.21
C MET A 67 -10.10 -4.53 -4.52
N PRO A 68 -9.27 -3.52 -4.22
CA PRO A 68 -9.71 -2.30 -3.55
C PRO A 68 -10.33 -1.30 -4.54
N LEU A 69 -11.55 -0.84 -4.24
CA LEU A 69 -12.22 0.27 -4.94
C LEU A 69 -12.60 1.33 -3.90
N GLY A 70 -12.41 2.62 -4.18
CA GLY A 70 -12.73 3.65 -3.20
C GLY A 70 -12.73 5.08 -3.72
N ASN A 71 -13.28 5.99 -2.93
CA ASN A 71 -13.33 7.43 -3.22
C ASN A 71 -12.69 8.30 -2.12
N GLY A 72 -11.97 7.67 -1.20
CA GLY A 72 -11.31 8.28 -0.05
C GLY A 72 -12.18 8.46 1.19
N ARG A 73 -13.47 8.11 1.12
CA ARG A 73 -14.42 8.08 2.25
C ARG A 73 -15.10 6.73 2.41
N LEU A 74 -15.53 6.17 1.28
CA LEU A 74 -16.05 4.82 1.14
C LEU A 74 -15.00 3.97 0.42
N GLY A 75 -14.75 2.78 0.95
CA GLY A 75 -14.04 1.72 0.24
C GLY A 75 -14.88 0.46 0.13
N ALA A 76 -14.58 -0.32 -0.91
CA ALA A 76 -15.11 -1.63 -1.17
C ALA A 76 -13.94 -2.60 -1.41
N ALA A 77 -13.89 -3.68 -0.64
CA ALA A 77 -13.05 -4.83 -0.91
C ALA A 77 -13.87 -5.85 -1.72
N VAL A 78 -13.50 -6.11 -2.98
CA VAL A 78 -14.29 -6.95 -3.89
C VAL A 78 -13.59 -8.28 -4.20
N TRP A 79 -14.27 -9.40 -3.93
CA TRP A 79 -13.79 -10.76 -4.24
C TRP A 79 -14.91 -11.67 -4.76
N SER A 80 -14.63 -12.97 -4.94
CA SER A 80 -15.48 -13.86 -5.75
C SER A 80 -15.92 -15.17 -5.09
N GLU A 81 -15.95 -15.25 -3.75
CA GLU A 81 -16.25 -16.51 -3.02
C GLU A 81 -17.69 -17.03 -3.26
N ASP A 82 -18.69 -16.14 -3.16
CA ASP A 82 -20.11 -16.48 -3.27
C ASP A 82 -20.75 -15.92 -4.56
N GLY A 83 -19.99 -15.88 -5.64
CA GLY A 83 -20.24 -14.94 -6.73
C GLY A 83 -19.59 -13.60 -6.41
N LEU A 84 -20.09 -12.47 -6.92
CA LEU A 84 -19.46 -11.19 -6.58
C LEU A 84 -19.79 -10.82 -5.12
N THR A 85 -18.74 -10.69 -4.31
CA THR A 85 -18.83 -10.25 -2.92
C THR A 85 -18.09 -8.92 -2.75
N ALA A 86 -18.72 -7.95 -2.10
CA ALA A 86 -18.10 -6.67 -1.79
C ALA A 86 -18.34 -6.29 -0.32
N GLN A 87 -17.28 -6.13 0.47
CA GLN A 87 -17.36 -5.56 1.82
C GLN A 87 -17.17 -4.04 1.76
N PHE A 88 -18.06 -3.29 2.39
CA PHE A 88 -18.01 -1.83 2.45
C PHE A 88 -17.48 -1.35 3.79
N ASN A 89 -16.53 -0.42 3.74
CA ASN A 89 -15.95 0.20 4.94
C ASN A 89 -15.93 1.73 4.79
N ARG A 90 -15.91 2.43 5.93
CA ARG A 90 -15.77 3.89 6.00
C ARG A 90 -14.64 4.26 6.96
N GLY A 91 -13.94 5.36 6.69
CA GLY A 91 -12.89 5.89 7.57
C GLY A 91 -13.41 6.73 8.75
N ASP A 92 -14.73 6.69 9.04
CA ASP A 92 -15.38 7.54 10.04
C ASP A 92 -16.44 6.81 10.91
N THR A 93 -16.39 5.48 11.00
CA THR A 93 -17.25 4.65 11.86
C THR A 93 -16.65 4.40 13.25
N PHE A 94 -16.22 5.47 13.92
CA PHE A 94 -15.62 5.41 15.27
C PHE A 94 -16.61 4.91 16.35
N PRO A 95 -16.11 4.35 17.47
CA PRO A 95 -14.68 4.20 17.83
C PRO A 95 -13.98 2.99 17.19
N ASP A 96 -14.75 2.01 16.71
CA ASP A 96 -14.23 0.69 16.34
C ASP A 96 -13.96 0.51 14.84
N LEU A 97 -14.25 1.51 14.01
CA LEU A 97 -14.16 1.47 12.54
C LEU A 97 -14.89 0.27 11.91
N LYS A 98 -16.04 -0.08 12.50
CA LYS A 98 -16.85 -1.21 12.06
C LYS A 98 -17.24 -1.09 10.59
N GLY A 99 -17.23 -2.22 9.89
CA GLY A 99 -17.65 -2.33 8.50
C GLY A 99 -19.13 -1.96 8.31
N ALA A 100 -19.48 -1.41 7.16
CA ALA A 100 -20.82 -0.90 6.86
C ALA A 100 -21.77 -1.96 6.27
N GLY A 101 -21.25 -3.11 5.85
CA GLY A 101 -22.02 -4.23 5.32
C GLY A 101 -21.29 -4.98 4.21
N GLN A 102 -21.79 -6.15 3.84
CA GLN A 102 -21.27 -6.97 2.76
C GLN A 102 -22.39 -7.25 1.73
N LEU A 103 -22.16 -6.87 0.49
CA LEU A 103 -22.98 -7.24 -0.66
C LEU A 103 -22.54 -8.60 -1.17
N VAL A 104 -23.49 -9.49 -1.48
CA VAL A 104 -23.26 -10.76 -2.19
C VAL A 104 -24.24 -10.86 -3.35
N VAL A 105 -23.73 -11.19 -4.54
CA VAL A 105 -24.52 -11.36 -5.77
C VAL A 105 -24.28 -12.77 -6.35
N PRO A 106 -25.01 -13.79 -5.86
CA PRO A 106 -24.77 -15.20 -6.21
C PRO A 106 -24.97 -15.51 -7.69
N GLY A 107 -25.83 -14.73 -8.37
CA GLY A 107 -26.08 -14.85 -9.80
C GLY A 107 -24.84 -14.67 -10.68
N LEU A 108 -23.75 -14.10 -10.14
CA LEU A 108 -22.48 -13.92 -10.83
C LEU A 108 -21.49 -15.08 -10.63
N PHE A 109 -21.78 -16.07 -9.79
CA PHE A 109 -20.90 -17.25 -9.65
C PHE A 109 -20.56 -17.92 -11.00
N PRO A 110 -21.51 -18.12 -11.96
CA PRO A 110 -21.18 -18.70 -13.26
C PRO A 110 -20.20 -17.87 -14.11
N LEU A 111 -20.16 -16.54 -13.93
CA LEU A 111 -19.16 -15.68 -14.56
C LEU A 111 -17.78 -16.04 -13.99
N MET A 112 -17.69 -16.08 -12.66
CA MET A 112 -16.45 -16.32 -11.92
C MET A 112 -15.90 -17.72 -12.20
N SER A 113 -16.75 -18.75 -12.16
CA SER A 113 -16.34 -20.14 -12.34
C SER A 113 -16.13 -20.57 -13.80
N SER A 114 -16.27 -19.65 -14.77
CA SER A 114 -16.12 -19.97 -16.19
C SER A 114 -14.66 -20.22 -16.56
N ALA A 115 -14.42 -21.16 -17.46
CA ALA A 115 -13.08 -21.48 -17.98
C ALA A 115 -12.45 -20.31 -18.76
N ASP A 116 -13.27 -19.41 -19.33
CA ASP A 116 -12.82 -18.21 -20.03
C ASP A 116 -12.77 -16.97 -19.12
N TYR A 117 -12.75 -17.13 -17.79
CA TYR A 117 -12.68 -15.99 -16.88
C TYR A 117 -11.46 -15.10 -17.18
N ARG A 118 -11.68 -13.79 -17.11
CA ARG A 118 -10.62 -12.78 -17.11
C ARG A 118 -11.12 -11.54 -16.38
N GLY A 119 -10.27 -10.97 -15.54
CA GLY A 119 -10.56 -9.74 -14.82
C GLY A 119 -9.40 -8.74 -14.84
N ARG A 120 -9.70 -7.50 -14.48
CA ARG A 120 -8.74 -6.40 -14.39
C ARG A 120 -9.20 -5.36 -13.38
N LEU A 121 -8.32 -4.96 -12.45
CA LEU A 121 -8.45 -3.68 -11.76
C LEU A 121 -7.75 -2.62 -12.61
N GLY A 122 -8.52 -1.73 -13.23
CA GLY A 122 -8.01 -0.61 -14.03
C GLY A 122 -7.67 0.57 -13.14
N LEU A 123 -6.39 0.94 -13.05
CA LEU A 123 -5.98 2.03 -12.14
C LEU A 123 -6.34 3.42 -12.70
N TYR A 124 -6.36 3.56 -14.03
CA TYR A 124 -6.64 4.84 -14.69
C TYR A 124 -8.10 5.27 -14.53
N ASP A 125 -9.01 4.30 -14.68
CA ASP A 125 -10.45 4.51 -14.57
C ASP A 125 -10.97 4.22 -13.14
N ALA A 126 -10.20 3.48 -12.32
CA ALA A 126 -10.53 3.04 -10.96
C ALA A 126 -11.76 2.15 -10.87
N ASP A 127 -11.77 1.14 -11.73
CA ASP A 127 -12.82 0.15 -11.89
C ASP A 127 -12.29 -1.28 -11.88
N LEU A 128 -13.17 -2.21 -11.57
CA LEU A 128 -12.94 -3.65 -11.64
C LEU A 128 -13.81 -4.23 -12.74
N ASP A 129 -13.16 -4.64 -13.83
CA ASP A 129 -13.78 -5.36 -14.93
C ASP A 129 -13.60 -6.87 -14.76
N GLN A 130 -14.68 -7.63 -14.87
CA GLN A 130 -14.67 -9.09 -14.82
C GLN A 130 -15.58 -9.65 -15.90
N ARG A 131 -15.19 -10.76 -16.53
CA ARG A 131 -15.97 -11.39 -17.60
C ARG A 131 -15.68 -12.88 -17.70
N GLY A 132 -16.72 -13.64 -18.03
CA GLY A 132 -16.72 -15.09 -18.08
C GLY A 132 -18.10 -15.62 -18.42
N GLY A 133 -18.18 -16.72 -19.16
CA GLY A 133 -19.44 -17.42 -19.44
C GLY A 133 -20.47 -16.57 -20.19
N GLY A 134 -20.02 -15.64 -21.04
CA GLY A 134 -20.88 -14.71 -21.77
C GLY A 134 -21.39 -13.51 -20.95
N MET A 135 -21.06 -13.43 -19.65
CA MET A 135 -21.39 -12.28 -18.80
C MET A 135 -20.21 -11.34 -18.62
N THR A 136 -20.52 -10.07 -18.34
CA THR A 136 -19.55 -9.07 -17.88
C THR A 136 -20.07 -8.38 -16.63
N ALA A 137 -19.18 -8.05 -15.70
CA ALA A 137 -19.44 -7.30 -14.49
C ALA A 137 -18.40 -6.17 -14.37
N HIS A 138 -18.86 -4.93 -14.30
CA HIS A 138 -18.04 -3.73 -14.12
C HIS A 138 -18.43 -3.10 -12.78
N ALA A 139 -17.44 -2.87 -11.90
CA ALA A 139 -17.67 -2.32 -10.58
C ALA A 139 -16.76 -1.14 -10.25
N HIS A 140 -17.30 -0.10 -9.63
CA HIS A 140 -16.55 1.08 -9.18
C HIS A 140 -17.21 1.74 -7.97
N VAL A 141 -16.43 2.54 -7.23
CA VAL A 141 -16.94 3.49 -6.24
C VAL A 141 -16.91 4.89 -6.83
N ARG A 142 -18.06 5.57 -6.88
CA ARG A 142 -18.17 6.91 -7.49
C ARG A 142 -17.26 7.89 -6.76
N ALA A 143 -16.47 8.67 -7.52
CA ALA A 143 -15.53 9.62 -6.93
C ALA A 143 -16.21 10.79 -6.20
N GLY A 144 -17.45 11.12 -6.57
CA GLY A 144 -18.20 12.26 -6.02
C GLY A 144 -19.25 11.90 -4.95
N THR A 145 -19.71 10.65 -4.91
CA THR A 145 -20.76 10.18 -3.98
C THR A 145 -20.33 8.88 -3.34
N ASP A 146 -20.78 8.63 -2.11
CA ASP A 146 -20.45 7.39 -1.38
C ASP A 146 -21.37 6.26 -1.87
N GLN A 147 -21.18 5.87 -3.14
CA GLN A 147 -21.97 4.86 -3.83
C GLN A 147 -21.04 3.89 -4.56
N PHE A 148 -21.19 2.62 -4.25
CA PHE A 148 -20.68 1.51 -5.05
C PHE A 148 -21.68 1.19 -6.17
N VAL A 149 -21.17 0.94 -7.37
CA VAL A 149 -21.95 0.59 -8.55
C VAL A 149 -21.44 -0.74 -9.09
N LEU A 150 -22.38 -1.60 -9.47
CA LEU A 150 -22.12 -2.85 -10.19
C LEU A 150 -23.03 -2.89 -11.42
N ASP A 151 -22.43 -2.81 -12.59
CA ASP A 151 -23.07 -2.99 -13.88
C ASP A 151 -22.83 -4.40 -14.41
N VAL A 152 -23.88 -5.06 -14.87
CA VAL A 152 -23.81 -6.42 -15.41
C VAL A 152 -24.48 -6.46 -16.77
N THR A 153 -23.87 -7.17 -17.72
CA THR A 153 -24.47 -7.49 -19.02
C THR A 153 -24.30 -8.97 -19.36
N GLY A 154 -25.16 -9.49 -20.24
CA GLY A 154 -25.13 -10.89 -20.68
C GLY A 154 -25.81 -11.87 -19.72
N ALA A 155 -26.49 -11.40 -18.67
CA ALA A 155 -27.26 -12.26 -17.78
C ALA A 155 -28.55 -12.75 -18.45
N ASP A 156 -29.04 -13.93 -18.07
CA ASP A 156 -30.30 -14.47 -18.60
C ASP A 156 -31.51 -13.62 -18.15
N PRO A 157 -32.23 -12.95 -19.09
CA PRO A 157 -33.38 -12.11 -18.74
C PRO A 157 -34.58 -12.91 -18.20
N GLY A 158 -34.64 -14.22 -18.43
CA GLY A 158 -35.67 -15.09 -17.85
C GLY A 158 -35.45 -15.40 -16.38
N ARG A 159 -34.18 -15.40 -15.94
CA ARG A 159 -33.74 -15.84 -14.61
C ARG A 159 -33.76 -14.70 -13.60
N THR A 160 -34.40 -14.95 -12.46
CA THR A 160 -34.35 -14.04 -11.31
C THR A 160 -32.92 -13.95 -10.77
N GLN A 161 -32.46 -12.72 -10.55
CA GLN A 161 -31.23 -12.37 -9.87
C GLN A 161 -31.53 -11.97 -8.43
N THR A 162 -30.55 -12.16 -7.56
CA THR A 162 -30.63 -11.79 -6.15
C THR A 162 -29.38 -11.02 -5.73
N ALA A 163 -29.56 -10.13 -4.75
CA ALA A 163 -28.48 -9.47 -4.07
C ALA A 163 -28.79 -9.40 -2.58
N ASP A 164 -27.88 -9.90 -1.75
CA ASP A 164 -27.98 -9.81 -0.30
C ASP A 164 -27.04 -8.74 0.22
N LEU A 165 -27.54 -7.90 1.12
CA LEU A 165 -26.72 -7.00 1.92
C LEU A 165 -26.82 -7.47 3.37
N LYS A 166 -25.69 -7.90 3.91
CA LYS A 166 -25.63 -8.58 5.22
C LYS A 166 -24.57 -7.99 6.15
N LEU A 167 -24.81 -8.15 7.45
CA LEU A 167 -23.84 -7.98 8.52
C LEU A 167 -23.64 -9.32 9.25
N TRP A 168 -22.47 -9.51 9.85
CA TRP A 168 -22.10 -10.73 10.58
C TRP A 168 -22.63 -10.75 12.02
N GLN A 169 -22.43 -11.88 12.70
CA GLN A 169 -22.79 -12.05 14.11
C GLN A 169 -22.13 -10.97 14.99
N GLY A 170 -22.83 -10.54 16.05
CA GLY A 170 -22.37 -9.47 16.96
C GLY A 170 -22.79 -8.06 16.55
N ARG A 171 -23.48 -7.92 15.41
CA ARG A 171 -24.02 -6.65 14.89
C ARG A 171 -25.50 -6.52 15.20
N SER A 172 -25.96 -5.28 15.41
CA SER A 172 -27.37 -4.98 15.73
C SER A 172 -27.90 -3.82 14.89
N PRO A 173 -27.95 -3.95 13.56
CA PRO A 173 -28.44 -2.89 12.68
C PRO A 173 -29.96 -2.74 12.78
N VAL A 174 -30.46 -1.58 12.40
CA VAL A 174 -31.85 -1.40 11.97
C VAL A 174 -31.96 -1.85 10.52
N THR A 175 -32.86 -2.79 10.24
CA THR A 175 -33.17 -3.25 8.89
C THR A 175 -34.36 -2.48 8.29
N TYR A 176 -34.30 -2.21 6.99
CA TYR A 176 -35.37 -1.53 6.27
C TYR A 176 -35.54 -2.12 4.88
N ALA A 177 -36.78 -2.31 4.43
CA ALA A 177 -37.09 -2.63 3.05
C ALA A 177 -38.43 -1.98 2.65
N SER A 178 -38.46 -1.35 1.48
CA SER A 178 -39.68 -0.80 0.91
C SER A 178 -39.55 -0.64 -0.60
N GLY A 179 -40.52 -1.17 -1.36
CA GLY A 179 -40.49 -1.16 -2.81
C GLY A 179 -39.26 -1.90 -3.35
N GLY A 180 -38.41 -1.21 -4.10
CA GLY A 180 -37.16 -1.74 -4.66
C GLY A 180 -35.89 -1.25 -3.95
N VAL A 181 -36.01 -0.83 -2.68
CA VAL A 181 -34.87 -0.34 -1.88
C VAL A 181 -34.84 -1.03 -0.52
N ALA A 182 -33.66 -1.50 -0.13
CA ALA A 182 -33.39 -2.14 1.16
C ALA A 182 -32.16 -1.52 1.82
N ALA A 183 -32.07 -1.53 3.15
CA ALA A 183 -30.92 -0.99 3.87
C ALA A 183 -30.66 -1.65 5.22
N LEU A 184 -29.40 -1.57 5.65
CA LEU A 184 -28.93 -1.79 7.01
C LEU A 184 -28.39 -0.46 7.54
N ALA A 185 -28.78 -0.04 8.73
CA ALA A 185 -28.27 1.18 9.37
C ALA A 185 -27.87 0.91 10.82
N GLU A 186 -26.66 1.30 11.20
CA GLU A 186 -26.16 1.12 12.56
C GLU A 186 -25.38 2.35 13.02
N THR A 187 -25.50 2.67 14.31
CA THR A 187 -24.77 3.76 14.97
C THR A 187 -23.93 3.21 16.10
N PHE A 188 -22.80 3.87 16.33
CA PHE A 188 -21.82 3.55 17.36
C PHE A 188 -21.62 4.79 18.22
N HIS A 189 -21.67 4.61 19.54
CA HIS A 189 -21.47 5.68 20.50
C HIS A 189 -20.12 5.49 21.20
N ASP A 190 -19.29 6.53 21.20
CA ASP A 190 -18.04 6.58 21.94
C ASP A 190 -18.28 7.34 23.26
N GLU A 191 -18.44 6.60 24.36
CA GLU A 191 -18.67 7.17 25.70
C GLU A 191 -17.63 8.26 26.07
N PRO A 192 -16.31 8.06 25.86
CA PRO A 192 -15.32 9.06 26.28
C PRO A 192 -15.42 10.41 25.54
N SER A 193 -15.81 10.44 24.27
CA SER A 193 -16.01 11.71 23.53
C SER A 193 -17.47 12.18 23.51
N GLY A 194 -18.43 11.31 23.84
CA GLY A 194 -19.86 11.52 23.59
C GLY A 194 -20.25 11.54 22.11
N THR A 195 -19.35 11.13 21.21
CA THR A 195 -19.58 11.19 19.75
C THR A 195 -20.42 10.00 19.29
N THR A 196 -21.38 10.25 18.42
CA THR A 196 -22.07 9.20 17.66
C THR A 196 -21.66 9.25 16.18
N SER A 197 -21.20 8.09 15.70
CA SER A 197 -20.89 7.79 14.29
C SER A 197 -21.69 6.58 13.84
N GLY A 198 -21.56 6.20 12.58
CA GLY A 198 -22.33 5.10 12.02
C GLY A 198 -22.37 5.15 10.51
N ALA A 199 -22.99 4.14 9.92
CA ALA A 199 -23.19 4.04 8.49
C ALA A 199 -24.59 3.51 8.19
N ILE A 200 -25.09 3.90 7.02
CA ILE A 200 -26.20 3.22 6.38
C ILE A 200 -25.69 2.63 5.08
N ALA A 201 -25.88 1.33 4.88
CA ALA A 201 -25.68 0.70 3.59
C ALA A 201 -27.07 0.43 2.99
N ALA A 202 -27.39 1.14 1.91
CA ALA A 202 -28.68 1.07 1.23
C ALA A 202 -28.49 0.61 -0.21
N MET A 203 -29.19 -0.44 -0.61
CA MET A 203 -29.11 -1.01 -1.96
C MET A 203 -30.40 -0.84 -2.75
N THR A 204 -30.24 -0.66 -4.05
CA THR A 204 -31.31 -0.68 -5.05
C THR A 204 -30.78 -1.24 -6.37
N ALA A 205 -31.68 -1.64 -7.27
CA ALA A 205 -31.32 -2.17 -8.57
C ALA A 205 -32.15 -1.54 -9.69
N ASP A 206 -31.55 -1.41 -10.87
CA ASP A 206 -32.24 -1.12 -12.13
C ASP A 206 -32.30 -2.40 -12.96
N GLY A 207 -33.52 -2.85 -13.16
CA GLY A 207 -33.94 -4.10 -13.77
C GLY A 207 -35.46 -4.14 -13.83
N ARG A 208 -36.03 -5.32 -14.08
CA ARG A 208 -37.47 -5.54 -14.04
C ARG A 208 -37.87 -6.19 -12.72
N GLN A 209 -39.08 -5.89 -12.23
CA GLN A 209 -39.65 -6.55 -11.05
C GLN A 209 -38.76 -6.48 -9.80
N VAL A 210 -38.23 -5.30 -9.50
CA VAL A 210 -37.32 -5.11 -8.35
C VAL A 210 -38.12 -5.09 -7.05
N HIS A 211 -37.79 -6.02 -6.15
CA HIS A 211 -38.45 -6.20 -4.87
C HIS A 211 -37.41 -6.31 -3.75
N ALA A 212 -37.62 -5.53 -2.68
CA ALA A 212 -36.79 -5.53 -1.49
C ALA A 212 -37.51 -6.19 -0.31
N THR A 213 -36.80 -7.02 0.45
CA THR A 213 -37.32 -7.66 1.67
C THR A 213 -36.28 -7.67 2.79
N VAL A 214 -36.76 -7.74 4.03
CA VAL A 214 -35.93 -8.07 5.20
C VAL A 214 -35.99 -9.57 5.39
N THR A 215 -34.85 -10.26 5.32
CA THR A 215 -34.76 -11.74 5.44
C THR A 215 -34.18 -12.17 6.79
N GLY A 216 -33.63 -11.23 7.56
CA GLY A 216 -33.18 -11.45 8.93
C GLY A 216 -32.96 -10.14 9.68
N ASP A 217 -32.58 -10.24 10.94
CA ASP A 217 -32.21 -9.10 11.79
C ASP A 217 -30.94 -8.35 11.32
N ARG A 218 -30.12 -9.01 10.48
CA ARG A 218 -28.85 -8.48 9.94
C ARG A 218 -28.75 -8.59 8.42
N THR A 219 -29.82 -8.98 7.73
CA THR A 219 -29.81 -9.24 6.30
C THR A 219 -31.03 -8.65 5.62
N VAL A 220 -30.79 -7.93 4.54
CA VAL A 220 -31.80 -7.45 3.60
C VAL A 220 -31.50 -7.98 2.20
N HIS A 221 -32.54 -8.17 1.40
CA HIS A 221 -32.50 -8.90 0.15
C HIS A 221 -33.16 -8.10 -0.97
N LEU A 222 -32.57 -8.13 -2.16
CA LEU A 222 -33.19 -7.71 -3.41
C LEU A 222 -33.41 -8.92 -4.32
N SER A 223 -34.59 -8.98 -4.93
CA SER A 223 -34.91 -9.89 -6.02
C SER A 223 -35.37 -9.08 -7.23
N PHE A 224 -34.86 -9.42 -8.42
CA PHE A 224 -35.22 -8.72 -9.66
C PHE A 224 -34.94 -9.61 -10.87
N LYS A 225 -35.43 -9.21 -12.05
CA LYS A 225 -35.01 -9.79 -13.34
C LYS A 225 -34.13 -8.80 -14.10
N PRO A 226 -33.13 -9.25 -14.87
CA PRO A 226 -32.41 -8.36 -15.78
C PRO A 226 -33.37 -7.69 -16.77
N ARG A 227 -32.94 -6.59 -17.39
CA ARG A 227 -33.63 -6.02 -18.57
C ARG A 227 -33.66 -7.05 -19.69
N GLN A 228 -34.46 -6.80 -20.73
CA GLN A 228 -34.64 -7.77 -21.82
C GLN A 228 -33.36 -8.05 -22.61
N ASP A 229 -32.40 -7.12 -22.60
CA ASP A 229 -31.07 -7.27 -23.20
C ASP A 229 -30.07 -8.00 -22.28
N GLY A 230 -30.51 -8.49 -21.12
CA GLY A 230 -29.67 -9.16 -20.13
C GLY A 230 -28.84 -8.23 -19.25
N SER A 231 -29.08 -6.91 -19.32
CA SER A 231 -28.38 -5.93 -18.48
C SER A 231 -29.09 -5.67 -17.15
N PHE A 232 -28.33 -5.36 -16.10
CA PHE A 232 -28.86 -4.77 -14.87
C PHE A 232 -27.78 -3.95 -14.15
N ARG A 233 -28.21 -3.10 -13.23
CA ARG A 233 -27.32 -2.32 -12.37
C ARG A 233 -27.73 -2.48 -10.91
N ILE A 234 -26.77 -2.69 -10.02
CA ILE A 234 -26.95 -2.59 -8.56
C ILE A 234 -26.19 -1.36 -8.08
N VAL A 235 -26.80 -0.56 -7.21
CA VAL A 235 -26.14 0.56 -6.53
C VAL A 235 -26.30 0.39 -5.03
N VAL A 236 -25.18 0.47 -4.30
CA VAL A 236 -25.15 0.50 -2.84
C VAL A 236 -24.63 1.85 -2.37
N GLY A 237 -25.50 2.68 -1.80
CA GLY A 237 -25.14 3.93 -1.15
C GLY A 237 -24.73 3.70 0.29
N VAL A 238 -23.56 4.20 0.68
CA VAL A 238 -22.97 4.01 2.01
C VAL A 238 -22.52 5.32 2.67
N PRO A 239 -23.41 6.33 2.86
CA PRO A 239 -23.04 7.56 3.56
C PRO A 239 -22.89 7.37 5.07
N ALA A 240 -22.22 8.31 5.73
CA ALA A 240 -22.18 8.39 7.19
C ALA A 240 -23.60 8.55 7.76
N TYR A 241 -23.83 7.97 8.93
CA TYR A 241 -25.11 7.97 9.63
C TYR A 241 -24.93 8.25 11.11
N LYS A 242 -25.77 9.11 11.67
CA LYS A 242 -25.72 9.52 13.09
C LYS A 242 -27.04 9.25 13.84
N GLY A 243 -27.88 8.37 13.29
CA GLY A 243 -29.23 8.12 13.80
C GLY A 243 -30.33 8.93 13.09
N GLY A 244 -31.59 8.65 13.45
CA GLY A 244 -32.77 9.30 12.89
C GLY A 244 -33.69 8.38 12.08
N ASP A 245 -34.45 8.96 11.14
CA ASP A 245 -35.38 8.22 10.27
C ASP A 245 -34.60 7.42 9.21
N VAL A 246 -34.53 6.10 9.41
CA VAL A 246 -33.86 5.16 8.51
C VAL A 246 -34.47 5.20 7.11
N ALA A 247 -35.79 5.29 6.97
CA ALA A 247 -36.43 5.32 5.65
C ALA A 247 -36.01 6.55 4.83
N LYS A 248 -35.90 7.72 5.49
CA LYS A 248 -35.40 8.95 4.87
C LYS A 248 -33.93 8.84 4.51
N ALA A 249 -33.11 8.30 5.41
CA ALA A 249 -31.68 8.09 5.17
C ALA A 249 -31.44 7.11 4.01
N THR A 250 -32.20 6.00 3.94
CA THR A 250 -32.16 5.01 2.86
C THR A 250 -32.42 5.66 1.51
N ARG A 251 -33.52 6.43 1.37
CA ARG A 251 -33.83 7.13 0.11
C ARG A 251 -32.77 8.15 -0.28
N ALA A 252 -32.12 8.79 0.69
CA ALA A 252 -31.04 9.73 0.42
C ALA A 252 -29.76 9.02 -0.07
N ALA A 253 -29.43 7.87 0.52
CA ALA A 253 -28.23 7.10 0.18
C ALA A 253 -28.24 6.59 -1.28
N VAL A 254 -29.40 6.19 -1.80
CA VAL A 254 -29.54 5.73 -3.20
C VAL A 254 -30.03 6.81 -4.17
N ARG A 255 -30.04 8.09 -3.75
CA ARG A 255 -30.46 9.19 -4.62
C ARG A 255 -29.53 9.29 -5.83
N GLY A 256 -30.11 9.45 -7.02
CA GLY A 256 -29.35 9.55 -8.27
C GLY A 256 -28.63 8.26 -8.66
N ALA A 257 -29.03 7.10 -8.12
CA ALA A 257 -28.43 5.81 -8.44
C ALA A 257 -28.38 5.56 -9.98
N PHE A 258 -29.42 5.99 -10.69
CA PHE A 258 -29.63 5.72 -12.11
C PHE A 258 -29.69 6.99 -12.99
N ASP A 259 -29.27 8.14 -12.47
CA ASP A 259 -29.27 9.37 -13.25
C ASP A 259 -28.30 9.26 -14.44
N ALA A 260 -28.73 9.73 -15.61
CA ALA A 260 -27.89 9.72 -16.80
C ALA A 260 -26.60 10.52 -16.55
N GLY A 261 -25.44 9.89 -16.80
CA GLY A 261 -24.13 10.52 -16.60
C GLY A 261 -23.67 10.60 -15.15
N ALA A 262 -24.35 9.94 -14.19
CA ALA A 262 -23.92 9.89 -12.78
C ALA A 262 -22.46 9.42 -12.61
N ASP A 263 -21.99 8.53 -13.47
CA ASP A 263 -20.64 7.98 -13.43
C ASP A 263 -19.60 8.83 -14.20
N ALA A 264 -20.03 9.79 -15.03
CA ALA A 264 -19.11 10.65 -15.77
C ALA A 264 -18.27 11.55 -14.84
N GLY A 265 -18.79 11.88 -13.65
CA GLY A 265 -18.04 12.59 -12.61
C GLY A 265 -16.91 11.76 -12.01
N HIS A 266 -17.05 10.43 -11.97
CA HIS A 266 -16.02 9.52 -11.49
C HIS A 266 -14.82 9.47 -12.44
N LEU A 267 -15.07 9.20 -13.73
CA LEU A 267 -13.99 9.17 -14.73
C LEU A 267 -13.27 10.51 -14.85
N ARG A 268 -14.01 11.64 -14.89
CA ARG A 268 -13.38 12.98 -14.93
C ARG A 268 -12.45 13.23 -13.75
N TRP A 269 -12.79 12.74 -12.56
CA TRP A 269 -11.97 12.91 -11.37
C TRP A 269 -10.68 12.10 -11.46
N TRP A 270 -10.78 10.81 -11.81
CA TRP A 270 -9.63 9.90 -11.93
C TRP A 270 -8.68 10.28 -13.06
N HIS A 271 -9.21 10.63 -14.23
CA HIS A 271 -8.39 11.09 -15.35
C HIS A 271 -7.64 12.35 -15.00
N ARG A 272 -8.29 13.31 -14.32
CA ARG A 272 -7.62 14.52 -13.84
C ARG A 272 -6.52 14.19 -12.83
N PHE A 273 -6.78 13.30 -11.87
CA PHE A 273 -5.78 12.88 -10.90
C PHE A 273 -4.51 12.35 -11.59
N TRP A 274 -4.65 11.43 -12.54
CA TRP A 274 -3.51 10.87 -13.26
C TRP A 274 -2.82 11.86 -14.20
N ASN A 275 -3.56 12.79 -14.81
CA ASN A 275 -2.97 13.87 -15.61
C ASN A 275 -2.12 14.83 -14.76
N ASP A 276 -2.48 15.05 -13.50
CA ASP A 276 -1.79 15.96 -12.59
C ASP A 276 -0.61 15.27 -11.85
N ALA A 277 -0.71 13.96 -11.61
CA ALA A 277 0.32 13.17 -10.92
C ALA A 277 1.62 13.08 -11.73
N ALA A 278 2.77 13.03 -11.04
CA ALA A 278 4.06 12.86 -11.69
C ALA A 278 4.21 11.42 -12.21
N PRO A 279 4.34 11.23 -13.53
CA PRO A 279 4.51 9.89 -14.12
C PRO A 279 5.93 9.40 -13.86
N ILE A 280 6.10 8.09 -13.70
CA ILE A 280 7.39 7.41 -13.77
C ILE A 280 7.16 6.09 -14.48
N GLU A 281 7.70 5.95 -15.68
CA GLU A 281 7.85 4.66 -16.36
C GLU A 281 9.26 4.13 -16.10
N ILE A 282 9.36 2.84 -15.81
CA ILE A 282 10.61 2.12 -15.55
C ILE A 282 10.64 0.87 -16.43
N SER A 283 11.81 0.57 -16.98
CA SER A 283 12.09 -0.73 -17.59
C SER A 283 13.43 -1.28 -17.11
N SER A 284 13.47 -2.57 -16.81
CA SER A 284 14.71 -3.31 -16.52
C SER A 284 14.77 -4.63 -17.30
N PRO A 285 15.98 -5.17 -17.58
CA PRO A 285 16.13 -6.42 -18.31
C PRO A 285 15.41 -7.62 -17.70
N ASP A 286 15.22 -7.61 -16.37
CA ASP A 286 14.63 -8.68 -15.57
C ASP A 286 13.16 -8.43 -15.18
N GLY A 287 12.58 -7.28 -15.56
CA GLY A 287 11.20 -6.90 -15.19
C GLY A 287 11.02 -6.38 -13.76
N THR A 288 12.09 -6.34 -12.94
CA THR A 288 12.06 -5.82 -11.57
C THR A 288 11.64 -4.34 -11.54
N GLY A 289 12.13 -3.53 -12.48
CA GLY A 289 11.80 -2.11 -12.60
C GLY A 289 10.31 -1.90 -12.85
N GLU A 290 9.73 -2.66 -13.78
CA GLU A 290 8.29 -2.66 -14.11
C GLU A 290 7.40 -3.12 -12.95
N TYR A 291 7.92 -3.99 -12.08
CA TYR A 291 7.23 -4.43 -10.87
C TYR A 291 7.18 -3.30 -9.82
N LEU A 292 8.31 -2.62 -9.60
CA LEU A 292 8.40 -1.50 -8.66
C LEU A 292 7.67 -0.24 -9.18
N GLU A 293 7.65 -0.02 -10.50
CA GLU A 293 6.74 0.93 -11.17
C GLU A 293 5.29 0.66 -10.76
N ASN A 294 4.88 -0.61 -10.78
CA ASN A 294 3.53 -1.01 -10.44
C ASN A 294 3.19 -0.76 -8.97
N LEU A 295 4.10 -1.07 -8.04
CA LEU A 295 3.89 -0.78 -6.62
C LEU A 295 3.77 0.73 -6.37
N ARG A 296 4.57 1.55 -7.05
CA ARG A 296 4.42 3.00 -6.99
C ARG A 296 3.06 3.45 -7.51
N ALA A 297 2.62 2.95 -8.67
CA ALA A 297 1.32 3.29 -9.23
C ALA A 297 0.18 2.87 -8.28
N MET A 298 0.27 1.68 -7.68
CA MET A 298 -0.67 1.20 -6.65
C MET A 298 -0.69 2.11 -5.42
N GLN A 299 0.47 2.57 -4.92
CA GLN A 299 0.50 3.51 -3.80
C GLN A 299 -0.24 4.81 -4.09
N LEU A 300 -0.07 5.37 -5.30
CA LEU A 300 -0.76 6.60 -5.71
C LEU A 300 -2.27 6.36 -5.87
N TYR A 301 -2.66 5.25 -6.48
CA TYR A 301 -4.05 4.81 -6.58
C TYR A 301 -4.69 4.66 -5.20
N MET A 302 -4.03 3.94 -4.29
CA MET A 302 -4.51 3.71 -2.92
C MET A 302 -4.66 5.02 -2.16
N SER A 303 -3.69 5.93 -2.25
CA SER A 303 -3.78 7.26 -1.64
C SER A 303 -5.00 8.04 -2.17
N ALA A 304 -5.22 8.02 -3.49
CA ALA A 304 -6.38 8.68 -4.11
C ALA A 304 -7.72 8.04 -3.69
N ALA A 305 -7.74 6.72 -3.53
CA ALA A 305 -8.90 5.93 -3.15
C ALA A 305 -9.17 5.91 -1.64
N SER A 306 -8.23 6.33 -0.78
CA SER A 306 -8.35 6.26 0.69
C SER A 306 -8.22 7.61 1.43
N MET A 307 -7.53 8.61 0.89
CA MET A 307 -7.13 9.83 1.64
C MET A 307 -7.99 11.06 1.32
N ARG A 308 -9.32 10.97 1.43
CA ARG A 308 -10.24 12.10 1.21
C ARG A 308 -11.28 12.32 2.32
N SER A 309 -11.14 11.60 3.43
CA SER A 309 -11.96 11.73 4.64
C SER A 309 -11.52 12.94 5.49
N ALA A 310 -12.23 13.18 6.61
CA ALA A 310 -11.85 14.22 7.55
C ALA A 310 -10.51 13.93 8.26
N VAL A 311 -10.20 12.66 8.44
CA VAL A 311 -8.98 12.12 9.06
C VAL A 311 -8.36 11.06 8.13
N PRO A 312 -7.08 10.68 8.31
CA PRO A 312 -6.45 9.64 7.49
C PRO A 312 -7.16 8.30 7.63
N SER A 313 -7.23 7.54 6.55
CA SER A 313 -7.87 6.21 6.56
C SER A 313 -6.90 5.06 6.91
N SER A 314 -5.60 5.35 7.02
CA SER A 314 -4.57 4.40 7.49
C SER A 314 -4.29 4.62 8.98
N HIS A 315 -4.30 3.56 9.78
CA HIS A 315 -4.12 3.57 11.23
C HIS A 315 -3.02 2.58 11.62
N GLY A 316 -1.91 3.05 12.19
CA GLY A 316 -0.76 2.16 12.46
C GLY A 316 -0.20 1.49 11.20
N GLY A 317 -0.39 2.12 10.04
CA GLY A 317 -0.06 1.60 8.72
C GLY A 317 -1.16 0.74 8.08
N VAL A 318 -2.28 0.45 8.76
CA VAL A 318 -3.37 -0.40 8.25
C VAL A 318 -4.44 0.43 7.57
N THR A 319 -4.69 0.20 6.28
CA THR A 319 -5.76 0.84 5.53
C THR A 319 -7.05 0.01 5.62
N SER A 320 -7.78 0.17 6.73
CA SER A 320 -9.03 -0.58 7.01
C SER A 320 -10.15 -0.32 6.01
N LEU A 321 -10.09 0.78 5.26
CA LEU A 321 -11.05 1.14 4.23
C LEU A 321 -11.23 0.04 3.16
N PHE A 322 -10.21 -0.80 2.95
CA PHE A 322 -10.25 -1.92 2.01
C PHE A 322 -10.16 -3.29 2.71
N SER A 323 -10.42 -3.36 4.02
CA SER A 323 -10.40 -4.63 4.76
C SER A 323 -11.51 -5.56 4.26
N PRO A 324 -11.19 -6.83 3.91
CA PRO A 324 -12.16 -7.87 3.63
C PRO A 324 -12.44 -8.77 4.86
N TRP A 325 -11.92 -8.41 6.05
CA TRP A 325 -11.96 -9.22 7.27
C TRP A 325 -13.04 -8.75 8.26
N ARG A 326 -14.20 -8.32 7.75
CA ARG A 326 -15.34 -7.93 8.59
C ARG A 326 -14.97 -6.76 9.52
N ASP A 327 -15.19 -6.88 10.82
CA ASP A 327 -14.84 -5.87 11.84
C ASP A 327 -13.42 -6.04 12.41
N ASP A 328 -12.64 -6.98 11.89
CA ASP A 328 -11.27 -7.16 12.37
C ASP A 328 -10.39 -5.98 11.93
N ILE A 329 -9.89 -5.25 12.93
CA ILE A 329 -8.98 -4.12 12.76
C ILE A 329 -7.74 -4.42 13.56
N HIS A 330 -6.62 -4.57 12.86
CA HIS A 330 -5.33 -4.75 13.49
C HIS A 330 -4.86 -3.43 14.13
N TRP A 331 -4.21 -3.52 15.29
CA TRP A 331 -3.84 -2.39 16.16
C TRP A 331 -5.03 -1.71 16.86
N SER A 332 -5.28 -0.44 16.54
CA SER A 332 -6.31 0.36 17.17
C SER A 332 -7.13 1.10 16.13
N ALA A 333 -8.44 0.88 16.15
CA ALA A 333 -9.39 1.57 15.28
C ALA A 333 -9.56 3.07 15.63
N ALA A 334 -9.36 3.42 16.90
CA ALA A 334 -9.65 4.76 17.41
C ALA A 334 -8.44 5.72 17.34
N ASN A 335 -7.24 5.23 17.04
CA ASN A 335 -6.01 5.99 17.18
C ASN A 335 -5.10 5.89 15.95
N TRP A 336 -4.24 6.89 15.77
CA TRP A 336 -3.21 6.91 14.75
C TRP A 336 -1.83 6.90 15.38
N TRP A 337 -0.91 6.19 14.72
CA TRP A 337 0.53 6.28 14.94
C TRP A 337 1.10 7.22 13.89
N HIS A 338 1.71 8.31 14.34
CA HIS A 338 2.28 9.30 13.45
C HIS A 338 3.41 8.71 12.59
N PHE A 339 4.28 7.86 13.16
CA PHE A 339 5.44 7.30 12.47
C PHE A 339 5.04 6.53 11.21
N ASN A 340 3.92 5.80 11.22
CA ASN A 340 3.41 5.10 10.05
C ASN A 340 2.77 6.04 9.01
N LEU A 341 2.14 7.13 9.47
CA LEU A 341 1.49 8.11 8.60
C LEU A 341 2.45 8.96 7.77
N ARG A 342 3.74 9.03 8.15
CA ARG A 342 4.72 9.91 7.50
C ARG A 342 5.06 9.48 6.06
N GLN A 343 5.09 8.18 5.77
CA GLN A 343 5.59 7.68 4.48
C GLN A 343 4.73 8.15 3.29
N PRO A 344 3.39 8.06 3.35
CA PRO A 344 2.54 8.60 2.28
C PRO A 344 2.68 10.11 2.09
N VAL A 345 2.98 10.88 3.14
CA VAL A 345 3.16 12.34 3.05
C VAL A 345 4.30 12.68 2.08
N TYR A 346 5.49 12.10 2.29
CA TYR A 346 6.65 12.33 1.42
C TYR A 346 6.41 11.82 -0.01
N THR A 347 5.75 10.67 -0.16
CA THR A 347 5.37 10.13 -1.47
C THR A 347 4.51 11.12 -2.26
N ASN A 348 3.48 11.69 -1.63
CA ASN A 348 2.55 12.61 -2.27
C ASN A 348 3.19 13.93 -2.66
N LEU A 349 4.18 14.40 -1.89
CA LEU A 349 4.93 15.62 -2.21
C LEU A 349 5.67 15.48 -3.54
N GLY A 350 6.52 14.46 -3.70
CA GLY A 350 7.29 14.29 -4.92
C GLY A 350 6.48 13.73 -6.11
N ALA A 351 5.37 13.03 -5.86
CA ALA A 351 4.41 12.67 -6.90
C ALA A 351 3.55 13.87 -7.36
N GLY A 352 3.59 15.01 -6.66
CA GLY A 352 2.73 16.16 -6.96
C GLY A 352 1.25 15.90 -6.73
N THR A 353 0.94 15.01 -5.79
CA THR A 353 -0.41 14.64 -5.34
C THR A 353 -0.66 15.15 -3.91
N ALA A 354 0.08 16.18 -3.48
CA ALA A 354 0.12 16.72 -2.13
C ALA A 354 -1.26 17.10 -1.54
N ALA A 355 -2.28 17.33 -2.37
CA ALA A 355 -3.65 17.54 -1.90
C ALA A 355 -4.20 16.34 -1.08
N LEU A 356 -3.69 15.12 -1.33
CA LEU A 356 -4.04 13.92 -0.57
C LEU A 356 -3.47 13.89 0.85
N ASN A 357 -2.58 14.82 1.20
CA ASN A 357 -2.08 14.97 2.59
C ASN A 357 -3.06 15.75 3.47
N THR A 358 -4.16 16.29 2.92
CA THR A 358 -5.12 17.11 3.68
C THR A 358 -5.66 16.42 4.94
N PRO A 359 -6.08 15.13 4.91
CA PRO A 359 -6.57 14.46 6.11
C PRO A 359 -5.50 14.33 7.21
N TYR A 360 -4.22 14.14 6.83
CA TYR A 360 -3.10 14.10 7.77
C TYR A 360 -2.95 15.43 8.52
N PHE A 361 -2.99 16.57 7.83
CA PHE A 361 -2.88 17.86 8.50
C PHE A 361 -4.10 18.19 9.35
N ARG A 362 -5.31 17.88 8.88
CA ARG A 362 -6.55 18.09 9.66
C ARG A 362 -6.55 17.32 10.98
N LEU A 363 -5.99 16.10 10.99
CA LEU A 363 -5.85 15.31 12.21
C LEU A 363 -5.15 16.10 13.34
N TYR A 364 -4.13 16.90 13.03
CA TYR A 364 -3.42 17.67 14.05
C TYR A 364 -4.00 19.07 14.24
N LEU A 365 -4.30 19.78 13.15
CA LEU A 365 -4.76 21.17 13.21
C LEU A 365 -6.13 21.31 13.89
N ASP A 366 -7.08 20.43 13.55
CA ASP A 366 -8.44 20.50 14.11
C ASP A 366 -8.49 20.07 15.58
N ARG A 367 -7.43 19.43 16.09
CA ARG A 367 -7.34 18.93 17.48
C ARG A 367 -6.31 19.67 18.34
N LEU A 368 -5.69 20.72 17.80
CA LEU A 368 -4.68 21.51 18.51
C LEU A 368 -5.16 22.00 19.89
N ALA A 369 -6.40 22.49 19.99
CA ALA A 369 -6.94 22.97 21.26
C ALA A 369 -7.00 21.88 22.34
N LYS A 370 -7.32 20.65 21.95
CA LYS A 370 -7.40 19.52 22.89
C LYS A 370 -6.01 19.02 23.28
N MET A 371 -5.07 18.97 22.33
CA MET A 371 -3.67 18.66 22.61
C MET A 371 -3.02 19.70 23.53
N ARG A 372 -3.33 21.00 23.36
CA ARG A 372 -2.89 22.08 24.28
C ARG A 372 -3.38 21.84 25.70
N LYS A 373 -4.68 21.54 25.86
CA LYS A 373 -5.26 21.24 27.17
C LYS A 373 -4.58 20.04 27.82
N TRP A 374 -4.41 18.95 27.06
CA TRP A 374 -3.70 17.76 27.53
C TRP A 374 -2.28 18.09 27.97
N THR A 375 -1.53 18.83 27.15
CA THR A 375 -0.15 19.24 27.46
C THR A 375 -0.09 20.05 28.75
N ALA A 376 -1.00 21.00 28.96
CA ALA A 376 -1.03 21.82 30.18
C ALA A 376 -1.31 20.99 31.45
N GLU A 377 -2.09 19.91 31.32
CA GLU A 377 -2.42 19.00 32.43
C GLU A 377 -1.27 18.02 32.74
N HIS A 378 -0.58 17.51 31.72
CA HIS A 378 0.39 16.40 31.86
C HIS A 378 1.86 16.82 31.71
N TRP A 379 2.11 18.09 31.40
CA TRP A 379 3.44 18.72 31.43
C TRP A 379 3.39 20.02 32.24
N PRO A 380 3.27 19.95 33.58
CA PRO A 380 3.14 21.14 34.41
C PRO A 380 4.29 22.13 34.19
N GLY A 381 3.96 23.36 33.82
CA GLY A 381 4.93 24.43 33.55
C GLY A 381 5.51 24.43 32.14
N ALA A 382 5.23 23.43 31.30
CA ALA A 382 5.52 23.51 29.88
C ALA A 382 4.61 24.53 29.19
N LYS A 383 5.10 25.08 28.07
CA LYS A 383 4.35 26.01 27.21
C LYS A 383 4.03 25.34 25.88
N GLY A 384 3.08 25.85 25.11
CA GLY A 384 2.78 25.32 23.78
C GLY A 384 2.11 23.95 23.80
N VAL A 385 2.54 23.03 22.93
CA VAL A 385 1.89 21.74 22.72
C VAL A 385 2.89 20.60 22.51
N CYS A 386 2.67 19.49 23.23
CA CYS A 386 3.23 18.18 22.89
C CYS A 386 2.27 17.49 21.92
N VAL A 387 2.75 17.17 20.72
CA VAL A 387 1.97 16.38 19.75
C VAL A 387 2.34 14.91 19.95
N PRO A 388 1.39 14.03 20.29
CA PRO A 388 1.70 12.65 20.65
C PRO A 388 1.95 11.79 19.41
N GLU A 389 2.80 10.78 19.56
CA GLU A 389 2.94 9.69 18.57
C GLU A 389 1.61 8.96 18.36
N PHE A 390 0.85 8.80 19.44
CA PHE A 390 -0.42 8.10 19.46
C PHE A 390 -1.58 9.05 19.77
N LEU A 391 -2.38 9.37 18.74
CA LEU A 391 -3.47 10.35 18.83
C LEU A 391 -4.82 9.70 18.57
N ARG A 392 -5.78 9.90 19.47
CA ARG A 392 -7.15 9.42 19.30
C ARG A 392 -7.94 10.28 18.30
N PHE A 393 -8.96 9.72 17.65
CA PHE A 393 -9.78 10.39 16.62
C PHE A 393 -10.42 11.69 17.10
N ASP A 394 -10.68 11.79 18.39
CA ASP A 394 -11.30 12.94 19.05
C ASP A 394 -10.27 13.95 19.61
N GLY A 395 -8.98 13.72 19.41
CA GLY A 395 -7.88 14.57 19.85
C GLY A 395 -7.30 14.28 21.24
N THR A 396 -7.69 13.17 21.87
CA THR A 396 -7.09 12.76 23.16
C THR A 396 -5.66 12.25 22.94
N ALA A 397 -4.70 12.81 23.69
CA ALA A 397 -3.27 12.71 23.41
C ALA A 397 -2.52 11.82 24.41
N GLY A 398 -3.07 10.65 24.74
CA GLY A 398 -2.68 9.76 25.84
C GLY A 398 -1.19 9.43 26.02
N SER A 399 -0.34 9.73 25.04
CA SER A 399 1.10 9.43 25.01
C SER A 399 2.00 10.68 25.05
N CYS A 400 1.46 11.81 25.52
CA CYS A 400 2.22 13.03 25.83
C CYS A 400 2.09 13.32 27.33
N ASP A 401 2.58 12.41 28.19
CA ASP A 401 2.51 12.53 29.64
C ASP A 401 3.89 12.42 30.30
N SER A 402 4.34 13.53 30.91
CA SER A 402 5.62 13.55 31.63
C SER A 402 5.59 12.81 32.96
N GLY A 403 4.42 12.61 33.58
CA GLY A 403 4.26 11.91 34.85
C GLY A 403 4.15 10.39 34.69
N ALA A 404 3.77 9.91 33.50
CA ALA A 404 3.72 8.48 33.20
C ALA A 404 5.10 7.91 32.87
N ASP A 405 5.29 6.61 33.14
CA ASP A 405 6.49 5.88 32.75
C ASP A 405 6.71 5.95 31.22
N PRO A 406 7.97 5.93 30.76
CA PRO A 406 8.26 5.82 29.34
C PRO A 406 7.76 4.46 28.80
N ASP A 407 7.15 4.48 27.62
CA ASP A 407 6.73 3.25 26.93
C ASP A 407 6.91 3.40 25.40
N TRP A 408 6.34 2.47 24.64
CA TRP A 408 6.44 2.45 23.17
C TRP A 408 6.03 3.76 22.51
N VAL A 409 5.07 4.49 23.04
CA VAL A 409 4.48 5.67 22.39
C VAL A 409 4.60 6.94 23.24
N ASN A 410 4.76 6.82 24.56
CA ASN A 410 4.86 7.93 25.49
C ASN A 410 6.26 8.56 25.49
N ARG A 411 6.33 9.88 25.67
CA ARG A 411 7.58 10.68 25.67
C ARG A 411 8.39 10.62 24.36
N ILE A 412 7.78 10.22 23.24
CA ILE A 412 8.30 10.47 21.90
C ILE A 412 7.91 11.90 21.52
N LEU A 413 8.82 12.86 21.72
CA LEU A 413 8.52 14.27 21.46
C LEU A 413 8.72 14.66 19.99
N SER A 414 9.58 13.93 19.27
CA SER A 414 9.97 14.19 17.87
C SER A 414 8.80 14.15 16.88
N THR A 415 7.66 13.58 17.25
CA THR A 415 6.41 13.61 16.48
C THR A 415 5.97 15.05 16.15
N GLY A 416 5.96 15.95 17.14
CA GLY A 416 5.53 17.33 16.93
C GLY A 416 6.37 18.07 15.89
N PRO A 417 7.70 18.09 16.03
CA PRO A 417 8.58 18.67 15.03
C PRO A 417 8.46 18.04 13.64
N GLU A 418 8.17 16.74 13.53
CA GLU A 418 8.02 16.11 12.22
C GLU A 418 6.71 16.57 11.54
N VAL A 419 5.61 16.70 12.28
CA VAL A 419 4.38 17.34 11.79
C VAL A 419 4.66 18.78 11.31
N VAL A 420 5.48 19.53 12.06
CA VAL A 420 5.93 20.89 11.65
C VAL A 420 6.75 20.86 10.37
N ALA A 421 7.68 19.91 10.22
CA ALA A 421 8.47 19.74 9.02
C ALA A 421 7.62 19.33 7.80
N ASN A 422 6.59 18.51 8.03
CA ASN A 422 5.63 18.09 7.02
C ASN A 422 4.73 19.26 6.58
N LEU A 423 4.23 20.08 7.51
CA LEU A 423 3.51 21.33 7.20
C LEU A 423 4.37 22.30 6.37
N TRP A 424 5.62 22.51 6.80
CA TRP A 424 6.54 23.36 6.07
C TRP A 424 6.85 22.81 4.68
N SER A 425 7.07 21.51 4.55
CA SER A 425 7.31 20.85 3.26
C SER A 425 6.09 20.96 2.34
N GLN A 426 4.89 20.72 2.85
CA GLN A 426 3.65 20.90 2.12
C GLN A 426 3.53 22.33 1.57
N TYR A 427 3.77 23.35 2.41
CA TYR A 427 3.81 24.74 1.97
C TYR A 427 4.86 24.96 0.88
N ARG A 428 6.09 24.47 1.06
CA ARG A 428 7.16 24.68 0.08
C ARG A 428 6.86 24.02 -1.26
N TYR A 429 6.20 22.86 -1.29
CA TYR A 429 5.85 22.16 -2.53
C TYR A 429 4.64 22.77 -3.24
N THR A 430 3.65 23.27 -2.50
CA THR A 430 2.36 23.70 -3.05
C THR A 430 2.23 25.22 -3.18
N GLY A 431 2.95 25.98 -2.37
CA GLY A 431 2.74 27.41 -2.17
C GLY A 431 1.47 27.77 -1.41
N ASP A 432 0.83 26.82 -0.72
CA ASP A 432 -0.42 27.03 0.01
C ASP A 432 -0.20 27.87 1.28
N GLN A 433 -0.33 29.20 1.11
CA GLN A 433 -0.20 30.16 2.20
C GLN A 433 -1.30 29.98 3.27
N ALA A 434 -2.52 29.59 2.87
CA ALA A 434 -3.61 29.42 3.82
C ALA A 434 -3.34 28.25 4.78
N LEU A 435 -2.78 27.14 4.28
CA LEU A 435 -2.31 26.06 5.13
C LEU A 435 -1.21 26.54 6.08
N LEU A 436 -0.20 27.26 5.59
CA LEU A 436 0.89 27.76 6.42
C LEU A 436 0.37 28.67 7.55
N ASP A 437 -0.52 29.60 7.22
CA ASP A 437 -1.10 30.54 8.19
C ASP A 437 -1.95 29.80 9.24
N SER A 438 -2.77 28.84 8.81
CA SER A 438 -3.57 28.00 9.72
C SER A 438 -2.72 27.04 10.56
N GLY A 439 -1.56 26.62 10.05
CA GLY A 439 -0.61 25.72 10.70
C GLY A 439 0.35 26.42 11.67
N TYR A 440 0.62 27.71 11.47
CA TYR A 440 1.56 28.47 12.29
C TYR A 440 1.31 28.38 13.81
N PRO A 441 0.05 28.41 14.32
CA PRO A 441 -0.20 28.19 15.74
C PRO A 441 0.35 26.85 16.27
N LEU A 442 0.22 25.76 15.52
CA LEU A 442 0.80 24.46 15.89
C LEU A 442 2.34 24.53 15.82
N MET A 443 2.89 25.13 14.76
CA MET A 443 4.34 25.21 14.56
C MET A 443 5.04 26.02 15.66
N SER A 444 4.47 27.17 16.04
CA SER A 444 4.99 28.00 17.13
C SER A 444 4.83 27.32 18.49
N ASP A 445 3.71 26.64 18.75
CA ASP A 445 3.50 25.92 20.01
C ASP A 445 4.43 24.73 20.20
N VAL A 446 4.70 23.94 19.16
CA VAL A 446 5.69 22.86 19.24
C VAL A 446 7.07 23.43 19.59
N ALA A 447 7.46 24.54 18.97
CA ALA A 447 8.74 25.18 19.27
C ALA A 447 8.79 25.74 20.71
N ARG A 448 7.69 26.34 21.19
CA ARG A 448 7.54 26.81 22.58
C ARG A 448 7.58 25.66 23.58
N PHE A 449 7.02 24.51 23.24
CA PHE A 449 7.08 23.31 24.05
C PHE A 449 8.52 22.86 24.27
N TYR A 450 9.28 22.64 23.18
CA TYR A 450 10.69 22.28 23.30
C TYR A 450 11.50 23.30 24.11
N LEU A 451 11.36 24.61 23.82
CA LEU A 451 12.04 25.66 24.60
C LEU A 451 11.71 25.59 26.11
N SER A 452 10.50 25.17 26.47
CA SER A 452 10.07 25.08 27.87
C SER A 452 10.56 23.82 28.59
N VAL A 453 10.89 22.74 27.86
CA VAL A 453 11.37 21.47 28.44
C VAL A 453 12.87 21.29 28.34
N LEU A 454 13.56 22.06 27.49
CA LEU A 454 15.03 22.12 27.47
C LEU A 454 15.58 22.65 28.80
N ARG A 455 16.72 22.11 29.22
CA ARG A 455 17.42 22.49 30.46
C ARG A 455 18.88 22.85 30.17
N PRO A 456 19.41 23.95 30.72
CA PRO A 456 20.83 24.24 30.61
C PRO A 456 21.65 23.19 31.37
N GLY A 457 22.66 22.62 30.71
CA GLY A 457 23.67 21.77 31.31
C GLY A 457 24.88 22.57 31.80
N ASP A 458 25.69 21.94 32.65
CA ASP A 458 26.96 22.50 33.15
C ASP A 458 28.00 22.68 32.03
N ASP A 459 27.81 22.00 30.89
CA ASP A 459 28.63 22.11 29.68
C ASP A 459 28.26 23.32 28.79
N GLY A 460 27.24 24.09 29.19
CA GLY A 460 26.77 25.28 28.49
C GLY A 460 25.77 25.01 27.36
N TYR A 461 25.40 23.74 27.12
CA TYR A 461 24.37 23.38 26.15
C TYR A 461 22.97 23.31 26.79
N LEU A 462 21.95 23.24 25.95
CA LEU A 462 20.55 22.97 26.32
C LEU A 462 20.24 21.50 26.02
N HIS A 463 19.98 20.73 27.07
CA HIS A 463 19.66 19.30 26.97
C HIS A 463 18.16 19.04 27.03
N LEU A 464 17.73 18.04 26.26
CA LEU A 464 16.42 17.44 26.36
C LEU A 464 16.55 16.12 27.12
N GLN A 465 15.92 16.01 28.29
CA GLN A 465 16.09 14.88 29.22
C GLN A 465 14.78 14.15 29.44
N HIS A 466 14.86 12.87 29.81
CA HIS A 466 13.71 12.00 30.10
C HIS A 466 12.74 11.87 28.92
N VAL A 467 13.30 11.58 27.73
CA VAL A 467 12.56 11.46 26.47
C VAL A 467 12.98 10.20 25.72
N ASN A 468 12.13 9.71 24.83
CA ASN A 468 12.40 8.48 24.08
C ASN A 468 13.02 8.77 22.71
N ALA A 469 14.03 8.00 22.31
CA ALA A 469 14.53 7.97 20.94
C ALA A 469 13.68 7.03 20.09
N LEU A 470 12.54 7.56 19.61
CA LEU A 470 11.46 6.77 19.04
C LEU A 470 11.05 5.64 20.01
N GLU A 471 10.56 4.50 19.53
CA GLU A 471 10.23 3.40 20.43
C GLU A 471 11.47 2.57 20.84
N VAL A 472 12.70 3.01 20.50
CA VAL A 472 13.92 2.19 20.59
C VAL A 472 14.64 2.35 21.91
N GLN A 473 15.00 3.57 22.32
CA GLN A 473 15.62 3.83 23.63
C GLN A 473 14.69 4.70 24.45
N TRP A 474 14.42 4.28 25.68
CA TRP A 474 13.47 4.94 26.56
C TRP A 474 14.16 5.75 27.65
N ASP A 475 13.56 6.85 28.09
CA ASP A 475 14.07 7.76 29.13
C ASP A 475 15.50 8.27 28.93
N THR A 476 15.88 8.50 27.68
CA THR A 476 17.22 8.97 27.32
C THR A 476 17.32 10.51 27.41
N THR A 477 18.55 11.00 27.19
CA THR A 477 18.89 12.40 26.99
C THR A 477 19.33 12.64 25.54
N ASP A 478 18.92 13.76 24.98
CA ASP A 478 19.27 14.22 23.63
C ASP A 478 19.15 13.15 22.53
N PRO A 479 17.95 12.56 22.30
CA PRO A 479 17.72 11.69 21.16
C PRO A 479 18.18 12.33 19.85
N THR A 480 18.84 11.53 19.01
CA THR A 480 19.27 11.99 17.68
C THR A 480 18.11 12.53 16.84
N PRO A 481 16.92 11.89 16.79
CA PRO A 481 15.76 12.44 16.08
C PRO A 481 15.37 13.84 16.57
N ASP A 482 15.30 14.06 17.88
CA ASP A 482 14.94 15.35 18.50
C ASP A 482 15.98 16.44 18.27
N LEU A 483 17.27 16.12 18.43
CA LEU A 483 18.35 17.05 18.09
C LEU A 483 18.32 17.44 16.61
N ALA A 484 18.11 16.46 15.72
CA ALA A 484 18.00 16.71 14.29
C ALA A 484 16.77 17.55 13.94
N ALA A 485 15.66 17.29 14.62
CA ALA A 485 14.42 18.03 14.49
C ALA A 485 14.61 19.50 14.87
N MET A 486 15.10 19.79 16.08
CA MET A 486 15.30 21.17 16.56
C MET A 486 16.24 21.97 15.64
N ARG A 487 17.32 21.34 15.15
CA ARG A 487 18.25 21.96 14.18
C ARG A 487 17.60 22.32 12.85
N THR A 488 16.54 21.61 12.48
CA THR A 488 15.83 21.81 11.23
C THR A 488 14.67 22.79 11.38
N ILE A 489 13.84 22.62 12.42
CA ILE A 489 12.57 23.36 12.55
C ILE A 489 12.70 24.68 13.31
N PHE A 490 13.61 24.83 14.28
CA PHE A 490 13.73 26.09 15.01
C PHE A 490 14.09 27.27 14.11
N PRO A 491 15.00 27.15 13.13
CA PRO A 491 15.27 28.24 12.19
C PRO A 491 14.04 28.60 11.33
N VAL A 492 13.25 27.60 10.92
CA VAL A 492 12.01 27.79 10.15
C VAL A 492 10.98 28.54 10.98
N VAL A 493 10.72 28.08 12.20
CA VAL A 493 9.74 28.68 13.10
C VAL A 493 10.17 30.07 13.55
N ALA A 494 11.47 30.31 13.79
CA ALA A 494 11.99 31.64 14.08
C ALA A 494 11.71 32.63 12.94
N GLY A 495 11.94 32.21 11.69
CA GLY A 495 11.63 33.02 10.51
C GLY A 495 10.13 33.28 10.31
N LEU A 496 9.27 32.33 10.72
CA LEU A 496 7.82 32.54 10.76
C LEU A 496 7.43 33.49 11.89
N ALA A 497 7.97 33.32 13.08
CA ALA A 497 7.71 34.15 14.25
C ALA A 497 8.01 35.63 13.99
N ASP A 498 9.14 35.96 13.35
CA ASP A 498 9.42 37.33 12.92
C ASP A 498 8.35 37.89 11.97
N ARG A 499 7.86 37.08 11.03
CA ARG A 499 6.80 37.50 10.10
C ARG A 499 5.46 37.74 10.80
N HIS A 500 5.22 37.05 11.91
CA HIS A 500 4.03 37.19 12.75
C HIS A 500 4.22 38.21 13.90
N GLY A 501 5.37 38.88 13.98
CA GLY A 501 5.67 39.90 15.01
C GLY A 501 6.09 39.35 16.37
N ASP A 502 6.36 38.05 16.48
CA ASP A 502 6.79 37.37 17.71
C ASP A 502 8.32 37.28 17.76
N HIS A 503 8.95 38.46 17.84
CA HIS A 503 10.41 38.60 17.80
C HIS A 503 11.11 37.93 18.98
N ASP A 504 10.46 37.89 20.15
CA ASP A 504 11.00 37.22 21.35
C ASP A 504 11.13 35.70 21.13
N LEU A 505 10.10 35.06 20.56
CA LEU A 505 10.19 33.64 20.21
C LEU A 505 11.27 33.42 19.15
N ALA A 506 11.33 34.28 18.12
CA ALA A 506 12.32 34.17 17.07
C ALA A 506 13.76 34.25 17.61
N GLU A 507 14.03 35.17 18.54
CA GLU A 507 15.32 35.29 19.20
C GLU A 507 15.63 34.08 20.08
N GLN A 508 14.69 33.63 20.92
CA GLN A 508 14.88 32.44 21.78
C GLN A 508 15.23 31.20 20.96
N LEU A 509 14.55 30.98 19.84
CA LEU A 509 14.82 29.84 18.94
C LEU A 509 16.20 29.92 18.32
N ARG A 510 16.63 31.11 17.85
CA ARG A 510 17.98 31.32 17.31
C ARG A 510 19.07 31.06 18.36
N GLN A 511 18.87 31.56 19.58
CA GLN A 511 19.78 31.34 20.70
C GLN A 511 19.83 29.86 21.08
N ALA A 512 18.68 29.17 21.11
CA ALA A 512 18.60 27.76 21.43
C ALA A 512 19.37 26.89 20.44
N VAL A 513 19.23 27.11 19.12
CA VAL A 513 19.96 26.36 18.08
C VAL A 513 21.48 26.42 18.28
N ALA A 514 22.01 27.58 18.68
CA ALA A 514 23.43 27.77 18.96
C ALA A 514 23.92 27.05 20.23
N LYS A 515 22.98 26.67 21.11
CA LYS A 515 23.25 25.97 22.38
C LYS A 515 22.76 24.51 22.38
N LEU A 516 22.35 23.93 21.26
CA LEU A 516 22.07 22.50 21.21
C LEU A 516 23.39 21.70 21.21
N PRO A 517 23.49 20.59 21.97
CA PRO A 517 24.71 19.79 22.06
C PRO A 517 25.07 19.15 20.71
N PRO A 518 26.37 18.93 20.43
CA PRO A 518 26.77 18.19 19.24
C PRO A 518 26.15 16.78 19.27
N PHE A 519 25.90 16.19 18.10
CA PHE A 519 25.45 14.81 18.08
C PHE A 519 26.51 13.89 18.68
N ARG A 520 26.08 12.98 19.56
CA ARG A 520 26.95 11.93 20.09
C ARG A 520 27.29 10.92 18.99
N THR A 521 28.55 10.53 18.92
CA THR A 521 29.01 9.42 18.07
C THR A 521 29.37 8.21 18.92
N ALA A 522 29.07 7.02 18.40
CA ALA A 522 29.49 5.73 18.96
C ALA A 522 30.42 5.01 17.98
N THR A 523 30.98 3.87 18.40
CA THR A 523 31.77 2.99 17.52
C THR A 523 31.02 1.69 17.32
N ARG A 524 30.74 1.30 16.08
CA ARG A 524 30.10 0.02 15.72
C ARG A 524 30.91 -0.64 14.61
N ASN A 525 31.29 -1.90 14.79
CA ASN A 525 32.21 -2.65 13.91
C ASN A 525 33.50 -1.89 13.56
N GLY A 526 34.09 -1.19 14.53
CA GLY A 526 35.33 -0.42 14.36
C GLY A 526 35.20 0.86 13.53
N GLN A 527 33.98 1.29 13.18
CA GLN A 527 33.71 2.54 12.47
C GLN A 527 32.92 3.51 13.36
N PRO A 528 33.14 4.84 13.23
CA PRO A 528 32.31 5.81 13.90
C PRO A 528 30.90 5.79 13.30
N VAL A 529 29.88 5.84 14.14
CA VAL A 529 28.47 5.95 13.76
C VAL A 529 27.80 7.03 14.61
N LEU A 530 26.68 7.58 14.14
CA LEU A 530 25.84 8.41 14.99
C LEU A 530 25.20 7.52 16.07
N ALA A 531 25.16 7.99 17.31
CA ALA A 531 24.44 7.28 18.36
C ALA A 531 22.92 7.50 18.20
N TRP A 532 22.10 6.63 18.78
CA TRP A 532 20.65 6.82 18.81
C TRP A 532 20.22 7.98 19.72
N SER A 533 21.00 8.24 20.77
CA SER A 533 20.79 9.32 21.72
C SER A 533 22.07 9.69 22.45
N GLY A 534 21.99 10.64 23.39
CA GLY A 534 23.07 11.04 24.28
C GLY A 534 23.46 10.00 25.34
N THR A 535 22.65 8.96 25.57
CA THR A 535 22.93 7.89 26.55
C THR A 535 22.96 6.49 25.89
N ASP A 536 23.22 5.46 26.70
CA ASP A 536 23.42 4.06 26.26
C ASP A 536 22.31 3.13 26.79
N GLU A 537 21.06 3.59 26.81
CA GLU A 537 19.93 2.76 27.22
C GLU A 537 19.75 1.52 26.32
N ALA A 538 19.14 0.48 26.87
CA ALA A 538 18.83 -0.74 26.11
C ALA A 538 17.79 -0.48 25.01
N ALA A 539 17.83 -1.31 23.96
CA ALA A 539 16.88 -1.23 22.86
C ALA A 539 15.59 -1.99 23.17
N HIS A 540 14.44 -1.38 22.88
CA HIS A 540 13.11 -1.97 23.04
C HIS A 540 12.42 -2.29 21.70
N ASN A 541 12.70 -1.52 20.64
CA ASN A 541 12.14 -1.72 19.30
C ASN A 541 13.20 -1.84 18.20
N THR A 542 12.76 -2.01 16.94
CA THR A 542 13.61 -2.29 15.77
C THR A 542 13.65 -1.15 14.73
N GLN A 543 13.68 0.12 15.17
CA GLN A 543 13.95 1.29 14.31
C GLN A 543 15.43 1.70 14.44
N ASP A 544 15.94 2.50 13.50
CA ASP A 544 17.31 3.05 13.54
C ASP A 544 17.29 4.59 13.73
N PRO A 545 17.14 5.11 14.98
CA PRO A 545 17.10 6.56 15.26
C PRO A 545 18.33 7.35 14.78
N ASP A 546 19.47 6.68 14.62
CA ASP A 546 20.74 7.23 14.14
C ASP A 546 20.67 7.67 12.67
N LEU A 547 19.72 7.14 11.89
CA LEU A 547 19.53 7.50 10.48
C LEU A 547 18.47 8.58 10.22
N GLU A 548 17.70 8.98 11.24
CA GLU A 548 16.71 10.05 11.10
C GLU A 548 17.38 11.39 10.72
N ALA A 549 18.61 11.64 11.20
CA ALA A 549 19.39 12.84 10.85
C ALA A 549 19.73 12.94 9.35
N LEU A 550 19.77 11.82 8.64
CA LEU A 550 19.92 11.76 7.18
C LEU A 550 18.56 11.98 6.49
N TRP A 551 17.57 11.18 6.83
CA TRP A 551 16.20 11.30 6.34
C TRP A 551 15.24 10.90 7.47
N PRO A 552 14.22 11.73 7.76
CA PRO A 552 13.72 12.81 6.92
C PRO A 552 14.39 14.18 7.11
N TRP A 553 15.24 14.36 8.14
CA TRP A 553 15.71 15.70 8.53
C TRP A 553 16.68 16.35 7.54
N GLY A 554 17.43 15.57 6.76
CA GLY A 554 18.28 16.10 5.69
C GLY A 554 19.45 16.95 6.15
N LEU A 555 19.94 16.74 7.39
CA LEU A 555 21.11 17.44 7.93
C LEU A 555 22.41 16.92 7.30
N TYR A 556 22.42 15.65 6.91
CA TYR A 556 23.52 15.00 6.21
C TYR A 556 23.14 14.62 4.79
N GLY A 557 24.15 14.31 3.97
CA GLY A 557 24.00 13.83 2.60
C GLY A 557 25.03 12.76 2.24
N ALA A 558 25.09 12.40 0.96
CA ALA A 558 25.94 11.34 0.43
C ALA A 558 27.45 11.54 0.66
N ASP A 559 27.89 12.78 0.88
CA ASP A 559 29.28 13.17 1.16
C ASP A 559 29.70 12.94 2.63
N SER A 560 28.76 12.65 3.53
CA SER A 560 29.05 12.38 4.94
C SER A 560 29.56 10.96 5.15
N SER A 561 30.87 10.80 5.38
CA SER A 561 31.47 9.51 5.74
C SER A 561 30.83 8.90 7.00
N LEU A 562 30.40 9.72 7.96
CA LEU A 562 29.71 9.28 9.17
C LEU A 562 28.34 8.67 8.86
N MET A 563 27.57 9.23 7.93
CA MET A 563 26.28 8.63 7.55
C MET A 563 26.46 7.41 6.66
N GLN A 564 27.50 7.39 5.82
CA GLN A 564 27.87 6.20 5.07
C GLN A 564 28.20 5.04 6.01
N SER A 565 29.00 5.28 7.06
CA SER A 565 29.32 4.25 8.07
C SER A 565 28.13 3.90 8.96
N THR A 566 27.33 4.88 9.38
CA THR A 566 26.11 4.65 10.17
C THR A 566 25.15 3.74 9.43
N PHE A 567 24.87 4.01 8.15
CA PHE A 567 24.01 3.16 7.33
C PHE A 567 24.57 1.74 7.15
N THR A 568 25.85 1.60 6.81
CA THR A 568 26.50 0.29 6.66
C THR A 568 26.45 -0.54 7.95
N ASN A 569 26.48 0.13 9.11
CA ASN A 569 26.50 -0.53 10.42
C ASN A 569 25.17 -0.45 11.16
N ARG A 570 24.06 -0.03 10.54
CA ARG A 570 22.77 0.07 11.23
C ARG A 570 22.34 -1.26 11.84
N VAL A 571 21.63 -1.22 12.97
CA VAL A 571 21.34 -2.42 13.76
C VAL A 571 20.17 -3.17 13.16
N TYR A 572 19.13 -2.45 12.72
CA TYR A 572 17.87 -3.05 12.31
C TYR A 572 17.64 -2.91 10.81
N VAL A 573 18.28 -3.80 10.05
CA VAL A 573 18.13 -3.82 8.59
C VAL A 573 16.73 -4.29 8.19
N GLN A 574 15.91 -3.35 7.70
CA GLN A 574 14.64 -3.59 7.00
C GLN A 574 13.69 -4.56 7.73
N THR A 575 13.43 -4.34 9.01
CA THR A 575 12.72 -5.29 9.89
C THR A 575 11.20 -5.29 9.72
N ARG A 576 10.64 -4.19 9.19
CA ARG A 576 9.21 -3.93 9.03
C ARG A 576 8.91 -3.22 7.71
N GLU A 577 7.65 -3.25 7.31
CA GLU A 577 7.17 -2.67 6.05
C GLU A 577 7.34 -1.14 5.96
N TRP A 578 7.41 -0.45 7.10
CA TRP A 578 7.67 1.01 7.17
C TRP A 578 9.18 1.38 7.14
N ALA A 579 10.08 0.39 7.09
CA ALA A 579 11.52 0.61 7.18
C ALA A 579 12.05 1.44 5.99
N SER A 580 12.91 2.42 6.28
CA SER A 580 13.34 3.44 5.31
C SER A 580 14.70 3.15 4.66
N ASP A 581 15.22 1.92 4.81
CA ASP A 581 16.53 1.50 4.33
C ASP A 581 16.80 1.87 2.87
N SER A 582 15.83 1.62 1.98
CA SER A 582 15.95 1.94 0.55
C SER A 582 15.97 3.45 0.28
N VAL A 583 15.23 4.24 1.07
CA VAL A 583 15.24 5.71 1.01
C VAL A 583 16.57 6.26 1.49
N TRP A 584 17.13 5.71 2.59
CA TRP A 584 18.46 6.07 3.08
C TRP A 584 19.55 5.73 2.07
N ALA A 585 19.50 4.53 1.46
CA ALA A 585 20.42 4.14 0.40
C ALA A 585 20.34 5.10 -0.80
N ALA A 586 19.13 5.51 -1.21
CA ALA A 586 18.93 6.51 -2.26
C ALA A 586 19.57 7.86 -1.88
N ARG A 587 19.32 8.35 -0.66
CA ARG A 587 19.90 9.61 -0.12
C ARG A 587 21.42 9.60 -0.09
N LEU A 588 22.03 8.43 0.13
CA LEU A 588 23.48 8.23 0.18
C LEU A 588 24.13 7.94 -1.18
N GLY A 589 23.37 7.91 -2.28
CA GLY A 589 23.90 7.62 -3.61
C GLY A 589 24.22 6.13 -3.85
N ARG A 590 23.67 5.21 -3.04
CA ARG A 590 23.95 3.76 -3.11
C ARG A 590 22.92 3.05 -3.97
N ALA A 591 23.03 3.21 -5.29
CA ALA A 591 22.04 2.71 -6.25
C ALA A 591 21.79 1.18 -6.16
N ASP A 592 22.85 0.37 -6.09
CA ASP A 592 22.72 -1.09 -6.04
C ASP A 592 22.11 -1.57 -4.71
N GLU A 593 22.52 -0.97 -3.58
CA GLU A 593 21.94 -1.30 -2.28
C GLU A 593 20.47 -0.87 -2.20
N MET A 594 20.13 0.31 -2.73
CA MET A 594 18.74 0.77 -2.83
C MET A 594 17.88 -0.24 -3.61
N LYS A 595 18.34 -0.67 -4.80
CA LYS A 595 17.66 -1.69 -5.62
C LYS A 595 17.48 -3.00 -4.85
N ASN A 596 18.54 -3.50 -4.22
CA ASN A 596 18.51 -4.76 -3.49
C ASN A 596 17.53 -4.72 -2.30
N LEU A 597 17.51 -3.62 -1.55
CA LEU A 597 16.59 -3.40 -0.44
C LEU A 597 15.13 -3.34 -0.93
N LEU A 598 14.85 -2.66 -2.05
CA LEU A 598 13.50 -2.67 -2.64
C LEU A 598 13.04 -4.06 -3.08
N VAL A 599 13.92 -4.85 -3.70
CA VAL A 599 13.60 -6.23 -4.09
C VAL A 599 13.35 -7.10 -2.86
N GLN A 600 14.24 -7.03 -1.88
CA GLN A 600 14.12 -7.79 -0.64
C GLN A 600 12.84 -7.43 0.12
N GLY A 601 12.55 -6.14 0.31
CA GLY A 601 11.41 -5.71 1.12
C GLY A 601 10.09 -6.00 0.43
N THR A 602 10.06 -5.95 -0.89
CA THR A 602 8.89 -6.41 -1.66
C THR A 602 8.67 -7.91 -1.47
N SER A 603 9.74 -8.71 -1.54
CA SER A 603 9.68 -10.14 -1.24
C SER A 603 9.25 -10.41 0.21
N ASP A 604 9.67 -9.60 1.17
CA ASP A 604 9.41 -9.82 2.59
C ASP A 604 8.00 -9.40 3.00
N PHE A 605 7.49 -8.28 2.46
CA PHE A 605 6.31 -7.60 2.99
C PHE A 605 5.10 -7.59 2.06
N GLN A 606 5.25 -7.43 0.74
CA GLN A 606 4.12 -7.38 -0.20
C GLN A 606 3.60 -8.79 -0.49
N ILE A 607 2.71 -9.27 0.39
CA ILE A 607 2.19 -10.63 0.33
C ILE A 607 0.83 -10.74 -0.38
N PHE A 608 0.12 -9.63 -0.53
CA PHE A 608 -1.22 -9.61 -1.11
C PHE A 608 -1.19 -9.26 -2.60
N PRO A 609 -1.93 -9.97 -3.47
CA PRO A 609 -1.90 -9.74 -4.91
C PRO A 609 -2.41 -8.35 -5.33
N ASN A 610 -3.10 -7.64 -4.44
CA ASN A 610 -3.54 -6.27 -4.64
C ASN A 610 -2.47 -5.21 -4.27
N GLY A 611 -1.24 -5.64 -3.97
CA GLY A 611 -0.10 -4.76 -3.71
C GLY A 611 0.07 -4.32 -2.26
N PHE A 612 -0.85 -4.64 -1.36
CA PHE A 612 -0.68 -4.36 0.06
C PHE A 612 0.42 -5.22 0.70
N ALA A 613 0.98 -4.68 1.78
CA ALA A 613 1.98 -5.34 2.60
C ALA A 613 1.38 -5.98 3.85
N SER A 614 2.18 -6.82 4.49
CA SER A 614 2.03 -7.25 5.89
C SER A 614 3.06 -6.53 6.76
N HIS A 615 2.77 -6.42 8.05
CA HIS A 615 3.65 -5.72 9.00
C HIS A 615 5.07 -6.32 9.07
N SER A 616 5.15 -7.65 9.02
CA SER A 616 6.35 -8.43 9.34
C SER A 616 6.69 -9.42 8.21
N ARG A 617 7.96 -9.82 8.17
CA ARG A 617 8.45 -10.86 7.25
C ARG A 617 7.75 -12.19 7.47
N ASN A 618 7.74 -13.04 6.44
CA ASN A 618 7.23 -14.43 6.47
C ASN A 618 5.74 -14.57 6.86
N SER A 619 4.95 -13.51 6.68
CA SER A 619 3.50 -13.52 6.91
C SER A 619 2.79 -14.36 5.84
N ASP A 620 1.75 -15.09 6.26
CA ASP A 620 0.86 -15.84 5.37
C ASP A 620 -0.41 -15.00 5.11
N PRO A 621 -0.71 -14.62 3.85
CA PRO A 621 -1.85 -13.75 3.55
C PRO A 621 -3.20 -14.37 3.93
N ALA A 622 -3.29 -15.70 4.01
CA ALA A 622 -4.52 -16.38 4.40
C ALA A 622 -4.85 -16.23 5.90
N ARG A 623 -3.86 -15.85 6.73
CA ARG A 623 -4.07 -15.59 8.16
C ARG A 623 -4.66 -14.20 8.46
N GLY A 624 -4.76 -13.34 7.45
CA GLY A 624 -5.19 -11.95 7.64
C GLY A 624 -4.09 -11.07 8.24
N GLY A 625 -4.48 -10.10 9.06
CA GLY A 625 -3.56 -9.17 9.74
C GLY A 625 -3.57 -7.73 9.20
N GLY A 626 -4.51 -7.38 8.33
CA GLY A 626 -4.68 -6.02 7.80
C GLY A 626 -3.86 -5.74 6.54
N TYR A 627 -4.34 -4.76 5.76
CA TYR A 627 -3.67 -4.28 4.56
C TYR A 627 -2.77 -3.09 4.89
N TYR A 628 -1.45 -3.31 4.87
CA TYR A 628 -0.47 -2.27 5.17
C TYR A 628 -0.05 -1.46 3.95
N ASP A 629 -0.03 -0.13 4.07
CA ASP A 629 0.30 0.80 2.98
C ASP A 629 1.70 1.44 3.05
N GLY A 630 2.45 1.20 4.13
CA GLY A 630 3.77 1.81 4.34
C GLY A 630 4.81 1.39 3.29
N TRP A 631 4.89 0.11 2.93
CA TRP A 631 5.90 -0.39 1.99
C TRP A 631 5.72 0.21 0.59
N GLY A 632 4.48 0.34 0.12
CA GLY A 632 4.17 1.02 -1.15
C GLY A 632 4.67 2.46 -1.16
N ALA A 633 4.50 3.18 -0.04
CA ALA A 633 5.03 4.53 0.14
C ALA A 633 6.56 4.59 0.25
N VAL A 634 7.21 3.59 0.88
CA VAL A 634 8.68 3.47 0.91
C VAL A 634 9.22 3.26 -0.50
N VAL A 635 8.64 2.33 -1.28
CA VAL A 635 9.00 2.09 -2.69
C VAL A 635 8.85 3.38 -3.49
N ALA A 636 7.70 4.05 -3.39
CA ALA A 636 7.43 5.28 -4.12
C ALA A 636 8.42 6.40 -3.74
N SER A 637 8.78 6.54 -2.47
CA SER A 637 9.73 7.55 -1.99
C SER A 637 11.16 7.23 -2.43
N ALA A 638 11.60 5.98 -2.34
CA ALA A 638 12.94 5.57 -2.78
C ALA A 638 13.14 5.76 -4.29
N LEU A 639 12.13 5.44 -5.11
CA LEU A 639 12.17 5.70 -6.55
C LEU A 639 12.24 7.20 -6.87
N GLN A 640 11.52 8.04 -6.12
CA GLN A 640 11.58 9.51 -6.29
C GLN A 640 12.95 10.06 -5.85
N GLU A 641 13.43 9.67 -4.67
CA GLU A 641 14.70 10.11 -4.10
C GLU A 641 15.92 9.59 -4.88
N SER A 642 15.81 8.46 -5.56
CA SER A 642 16.87 7.96 -6.45
C SER A 642 16.90 8.66 -7.80
N LEU A 643 15.76 9.21 -8.26
CA LEU A 643 15.63 9.91 -9.54
C LEU A 643 15.87 11.42 -9.42
N VAL A 644 15.39 12.08 -8.37
CA VAL A 644 15.55 13.53 -8.14
C VAL A 644 15.65 13.84 -6.64
N GLN A 645 16.70 14.57 -6.25
CA GLN A 645 16.86 15.08 -4.89
C GLN A 645 16.97 16.60 -4.88
N SER A 646 16.42 17.26 -3.87
CA SER A 646 16.49 18.73 -3.71
C SER A 646 16.81 19.20 -2.28
N TYR A 647 17.28 18.29 -1.42
CA TYR A 647 17.69 18.61 -0.05
C TYR A 647 19.04 19.36 -0.02
N GLN A 648 19.32 20.05 1.10
CA GLN A 648 20.47 20.96 1.26
C GLN A 648 20.53 22.09 0.19
N GLY A 649 19.39 22.39 -0.45
CA GLY A 649 19.30 23.46 -1.45
C GLY A 649 19.96 23.14 -2.79
N THR A 650 20.31 21.87 -3.05
CA THR A 650 20.95 21.43 -4.29
C THR A 650 20.07 20.39 -5.00
N LEU A 651 19.73 20.66 -6.26
CA LEU A 651 19.07 19.74 -7.16
C LEU A 651 20.08 18.74 -7.72
N ARG A 652 19.83 17.44 -7.49
CA ARG A 652 20.62 16.32 -8.02
C ARG A 652 19.73 15.42 -8.86
N ILE A 653 20.24 14.95 -9.99
CA ILE A 653 19.48 14.16 -10.97
C ILE A 653 20.07 12.76 -11.07
N ALA A 654 19.19 11.76 -10.99
CA ALA A 654 19.50 10.34 -10.91
C ALA A 654 20.65 10.00 -9.93
N PRO A 655 20.71 10.58 -8.71
CA PRO A 655 21.85 10.40 -7.81
C PRO A 655 22.05 8.96 -7.32
N ALA A 656 21.01 8.12 -7.38
CA ALA A 656 21.08 6.72 -6.98
C ALA A 656 20.25 5.82 -7.91
N TRP A 657 20.10 6.17 -9.19
CA TRP A 657 19.34 5.35 -10.14
C TRP A 657 20.16 4.12 -10.58
N PRO A 658 19.58 2.90 -10.58
CA PRO A 658 20.32 1.69 -10.95
C PRO A 658 20.86 1.72 -12.39
N ALA A 659 22.09 1.23 -12.56
CA ALA A 659 22.80 1.28 -13.85
C ALA A 659 22.13 0.47 -14.96
N ASP A 660 21.40 -0.58 -14.61
CA ASP A 660 20.69 -1.43 -15.56
C ASP A 660 19.23 -1.04 -15.76
N TRP A 661 18.77 0.05 -15.14
CA TRP A 661 17.40 0.55 -15.29
C TRP A 661 17.34 1.74 -16.24
N THR A 662 16.22 1.83 -16.94
CA THR A 662 15.83 2.98 -17.76
C THR A 662 14.56 3.57 -17.16
N ALA A 663 14.49 4.89 -17.04
CA ALA A 663 13.29 5.59 -16.63
C ALA A 663 12.99 6.78 -17.53
N THR A 664 11.70 7.07 -17.65
CA THR A 664 11.20 8.35 -18.15
C THR A 664 10.11 8.80 -17.20
N GLY A 665 10.31 9.93 -16.53
CA GLY A 665 9.37 10.36 -15.51
C GLY A 665 9.61 11.76 -15.00
N ALA A 666 8.88 12.12 -13.95
CA ALA A 666 9.03 13.39 -13.29
C ALA A 666 8.88 13.28 -11.77
N VAL A 667 9.50 14.21 -11.06
CA VAL A 667 9.37 14.39 -9.61
C VAL A 667 9.12 15.87 -9.34
N GLN A 668 8.19 16.16 -8.44
CA GLN A 668 7.97 17.51 -7.93
C GLN A 668 8.95 17.82 -6.80
N ILE A 669 9.43 19.05 -6.73
CA ILE A 669 10.36 19.53 -5.70
C ILE A 669 9.81 20.83 -5.08
N PRO A 670 10.37 21.33 -3.96
CA PRO A 670 10.02 22.64 -3.39
C PRO A 670 10.01 23.76 -4.42
N GLY A 671 9.19 24.79 -4.23
CA GLY A 671 8.91 25.83 -5.22
C GLY A 671 7.84 25.42 -6.25
N GLY A 672 7.30 24.21 -6.14
CA GLY A 672 6.33 23.65 -7.08
C GLY A 672 6.94 23.32 -8.45
N HIS A 673 8.26 23.22 -8.56
CA HIS A 673 8.92 22.86 -9.81
C HIS A 673 8.68 21.38 -10.13
N ARG A 674 8.47 21.08 -11.41
CA ARG A 674 8.41 19.70 -11.92
C ARG A 674 9.70 19.41 -12.67
N VAL A 675 10.47 18.44 -12.20
CA VAL A 675 11.73 18.01 -12.81
C VAL A 675 11.46 16.71 -13.55
N SER A 676 11.56 16.75 -14.87
CA SER A 676 11.44 15.59 -15.75
C SER A 676 12.82 15.03 -16.05
N VAL A 677 12.97 13.71 -15.89
CA VAL A 677 14.24 13.01 -16.06
C VAL A 677 14.02 11.83 -16.98
N GLU A 678 14.88 11.73 -17.98
CA GLU A 678 15.04 10.54 -18.79
C GLU A 678 16.40 9.93 -18.49
N THR A 679 16.43 8.66 -18.11
CA THR A 679 17.66 7.88 -17.92
C THR A 679 17.74 6.78 -18.97
N ARG A 680 18.97 6.45 -19.38
CA ARG A 680 19.29 5.32 -20.25
C ARG A 680 20.51 4.63 -19.68
N GLY A 681 20.38 3.37 -19.26
CA GLY A 681 21.43 2.64 -18.57
C GLY A 681 21.95 3.39 -17.33
N GLY A 682 21.03 3.77 -16.42
CA GLY A 682 21.37 4.51 -15.21
C GLY A 682 21.64 6.01 -15.38
N SER A 683 22.16 6.41 -16.54
CA SER A 683 22.65 7.77 -16.76
C SER A 683 21.57 8.68 -17.33
N PRO A 684 21.43 9.94 -16.84
CA PRO A 684 20.53 10.91 -17.45
C PRO A 684 20.87 11.14 -18.94
N SER A 685 19.87 11.18 -19.80
CA SER A 685 20.00 11.60 -21.21
C SER A 685 19.57 13.05 -21.40
N LEU A 686 18.46 13.45 -20.77
CA LEU A 686 17.89 14.79 -20.84
C LEU A 686 17.21 15.13 -19.51
N VAL A 687 17.29 16.40 -19.10
CA VAL A 687 16.64 16.91 -17.89
C VAL A 687 15.82 18.13 -18.24
N GLY A 688 14.51 18.04 -18.03
CA GLY A 688 13.57 19.14 -18.22
C GLY A 688 13.08 19.69 -16.88
N ILE A 689 12.92 21.00 -16.78
CA ILE A 689 12.42 21.67 -15.57
C ILE A 689 11.28 22.58 -15.97
N ARG A 690 10.08 22.32 -15.46
CA ARG A 690 8.97 23.29 -15.47
C ARG A 690 8.95 24.02 -14.15
N ALA A 691 9.21 25.32 -14.16
CA ALA A 691 9.37 26.07 -12.92
C ALA A 691 8.03 26.48 -12.29
N GLY A 692 7.82 26.14 -11.02
CA GLY A 692 6.64 26.54 -10.25
C GLY A 692 6.77 27.88 -9.53
N SER A 693 7.99 28.39 -9.35
CA SER A 693 8.29 29.64 -8.63
C SER A 693 9.32 30.49 -9.39
N THR A 694 9.83 31.55 -8.75
CA THR A 694 10.89 32.44 -9.25
C THR A 694 12.23 32.23 -8.55
N ASP A 695 12.46 31.03 -8.02
CA ASP A 695 13.67 30.71 -7.26
C ASP A 695 14.93 30.68 -8.15
N THR A 696 16.10 30.59 -7.52
CA THR A 696 17.34 30.21 -8.21
C THR A 696 17.69 28.78 -7.82
N LEU A 697 17.60 27.86 -8.79
CA LEU A 697 17.93 26.46 -8.58
C LEU A 697 19.45 26.26 -8.65
N LYS A 698 20.05 25.74 -7.57
CA LYS A 698 21.42 25.24 -7.60
C LYS A 698 21.37 23.79 -8.08
N ILE A 699 22.00 23.49 -9.21
CA ILE A 699 21.90 22.18 -9.86
C ILE A 699 23.29 21.58 -9.94
N GLN A 700 23.47 20.39 -9.35
CA GLN A 700 24.69 19.60 -9.54
C GLN A 700 24.74 19.11 -10.99
N ASN A 701 25.90 19.27 -11.65
CA ASN A 701 26.09 18.77 -13.00
C ASN A 701 25.90 17.23 -13.01
N PRO A 702 24.87 16.70 -13.68
CA PRO A 702 24.57 15.27 -13.64
C PRO A 702 25.51 14.44 -14.53
N TRP A 703 26.39 15.09 -15.29
CA TRP A 703 27.42 14.44 -16.09
C TRP A 703 28.81 14.96 -15.67
N PRO A 704 29.40 14.39 -14.60
CA PRO A 704 30.68 14.85 -14.08
C PRO A 704 31.75 15.01 -15.17
N GLY A 705 32.39 16.18 -15.21
CA GLY A 705 33.43 16.52 -16.19
C GLY A 705 32.94 16.84 -17.61
N GLN A 706 31.68 16.61 -17.92
CA GLN A 706 31.12 16.93 -19.24
C GLN A 706 30.64 18.38 -19.32
N ARG A 707 30.68 18.94 -20.53
CA ARG A 707 30.22 20.30 -20.80
C ARG A 707 28.70 20.34 -20.96
N ILE A 708 28.05 21.15 -20.14
CA ILE A 708 26.60 21.30 -20.06
C ILE A 708 26.16 22.72 -20.34
N GLN A 709 24.91 22.91 -20.76
CA GLN A 709 24.26 24.21 -20.86
C GLN A 709 22.78 24.11 -20.46
N VAL A 710 22.16 25.26 -20.19
CA VAL A 710 20.70 25.33 -19.98
C VAL A 710 20.07 26.20 -21.06
N VAL A 711 19.07 25.69 -21.76
CA VAL A 711 18.36 26.37 -22.84
C VAL A 711 16.87 26.52 -22.54
N ASN A 712 16.15 27.27 -23.38
CA ASN A 712 14.70 27.39 -23.28
C ASN A 712 14.05 26.02 -23.51
N GLY A 713 13.31 25.51 -22.52
CA GLY A 713 12.71 24.19 -22.58
C GLY A 713 11.52 24.07 -23.54
N ALA A 714 10.91 25.16 -23.99
CA ALA A 714 9.79 25.12 -24.94
C ALA A 714 10.22 24.67 -26.34
N CYS A 715 11.41 25.08 -26.79
CA CYS A 715 11.92 24.86 -28.14
C CYS A 715 13.34 24.27 -28.20
N GLY A 716 14.07 24.21 -27.09
CA GLY A 716 15.51 23.92 -27.07
C GLY A 716 16.34 24.93 -27.87
N CYS A 717 15.83 26.15 -28.02
CA CYS A 717 16.36 27.15 -28.95
C CYS A 717 16.77 28.45 -28.25
N GLY A 718 17.40 29.34 -29.02
CA GLY A 718 17.84 30.65 -28.55
C GLY A 718 19.19 30.62 -27.81
N ARG A 719 19.56 31.77 -27.22
CA ARG A 719 20.78 31.88 -26.41
C ARG A 719 20.60 31.07 -25.11
N PRO A 720 21.61 30.28 -24.68
CA PRO A 720 21.53 29.57 -23.41
C PRO A 720 21.25 30.51 -22.24
N VAL A 721 20.35 30.09 -21.35
CA VAL A 721 20.05 30.74 -20.06
C VAL A 721 21.26 30.62 -19.13
N VAL A 722 21.92 29.45 -19.15
CA VAL A 722 23.23 29.23 -18.54
C VAL A 722 24.18 28.82 -19.65
N ALA A 723 25.27 29.58 -19.82
CA ALA A 723 26.26 29.33 -20.86
C ALA A 723 27.01 28.00 -20.64
N ALA A 724 27.52 27.44 -21.73
CA ALA A 724 28.18 26.14 -21.73
C ALA A 724 29.39 26.07 -20.78
N THR A 725 29.35 25.17 -19.80
CA THR A 725 30.33 25.06 -18.69
C THR A 725 30.60 23.60 -18.30
N THR A 726 31.76 23.34 -17.69
CA THR A 726 32.12 22.04 -17.07
C THR A 726 32.06 22.10 -15.53
N ALA A 727 31.54 23.20 -14.97
CA ALA A 727 31.40 23.34 -13.52
C ALA A 727 30.63 22.16 -12.91
N SER A 728 31.03 21.74 -11.71
CA SER A 728 30.36 20.68 -10.96
C SER A 728 28.95 21.07 -10.49
N GLN A 729 28.66 22.38 -10.45
CA GLN A 729 27.37 22.93 -10.09
C GLN A 729 27.08 24.21 -10.90
N ILE A 730 25.81 24.45 -11.22
CA ILE A 730 25.33 25.68 -11.84
C ILE A 730 24.23 26.34 -11.01
N ALA A 731 24.04 27.64 -11.19
CA ALA A 731 22.89 28.37 -10.68
C ALA A 731 21.96 28.73 -11.85
N LEU A 732 20.69 28.36 -11.74
CA LEU A 732 19.66 28.62 -12.73
C LEU A 732 18.57 29.51 -12.13
N PRO A 733 18.58 30.83 -12.42
CA PRO A 733 17.45 31.70 -12.10
C PRO A 733 16.23 31.28 -12.94
N VAL A 734 15.14 30.89 -12.29
CA VAL A 734 13.92 30.47 -12.99
C VAL A 734 12.80 31.51 -12.91
N LYS A 735 11.87 31.44 -13.86
CA LYS A 735 10.63 32.21 -13.87
C LYS A 735 9.45 31.26 -13.75
N ARG A 736 8.46 31.62 -12.92
CA ARG A 736 7.23 30.84 -12.74
C ARG A 736 6.57 30.59 -14.11
N GLY A 737 6.24 29.33 -14.39
CA GLY A 737 5.62 28.89 -15.63
C GLY A 737 6.58 28.72 -16.82
N ALA A 738 7.84 29.16 -16.70
CA ALA A 738 8.84 28.92 -17.74
C ALA A 738 9.40 27.50 -17.66
N SER A 739 9.88 27.01 -18.79
CA SER A 739 10.49 25.69 -18.91
C SER A 739 11.94 25.78 -19.35
N TYR A 740 12.77 24.87 -18.86
CA TYR A 740 14.21 24.82 -19.07
C TYR A 740 14.65 23.41 -19.44
N LEU A 741 15.67 23.31 -20.28
CA LEU A 741 16.33 22.05 -20.60
C LEU A 741 17.80 22.13 -20.20
N LEU A 742 18.23 21.23 -19.33
CA LEU A 742 19.63 20.99 -19.02
C LEU A 742 20.13 19.85 -19.92
N GLU A 743 21.13 20.15 -20.75
CA GLU A 743 21.63 19.26 -21.78
C GLU A 743 23.16 19.26 -21.85
N ARG A 744 23.73 18.16 -22.37
CA ARG A 744 25.14 18.10 -22.75
C ARG A 744 25.33 18.82 -24.07
N THR A 745 26.37 19.65 -24.20
CA THR A 745 26.64 20.33 -25.49
C THR A 745 27.00 19.36 -26.61
N ALA A 746 27.49 18.16 -26.27
CA ALA A 746 27.81 17.10 -27.23
C ALA A 746 26.56 16.33 -27.72
N GLN A 747 25.42 16.46 -27.03
CA GLN A 747 24.16 15.82 -27.39
C GLN A 747 23.01 16.77 -27.04
N PRO A 748 22.83 17.85 -27.82
CA PRO A 748 21.79 18.85 -27.57
C PRO A 748 20.40 18.26 -27.83
N TYR A 749 19.36 18.87 -27.26
CA TYR A 749 17.95 18.49 -27.46
C TYR A 749 17.57 18.34 -28.94
N SER A 750 18.12 19.18 -29.82
CA SER A 750 17.89 19.10 -31.27
C SER A 750 18.37 17.80 -31.93
N SER A 751 19.17 16.98 -31.23
CA SER A 751 19.61 15.67 -31.70
C SER A 751 18.63 14.53 -31.36
N PHE A 752 17.60 14.80 -30.56
CA PHE A 752 16.61 13.81 -30.16
C PHE A 752 15.39 13.82 -31.09
N SER A 753 14.83 12.64 -31.34
CA SER A 753 13.50 12.50 -31.93
C SER A 753 12.44 12.49 -30.83
N PHE A 754 11.24 12.99 -31.14
CA PHE A 754 10.13 12.95 -30.19
C PHE A 754 9.51 11.55 -30.13
N GLY A 755 9.33 11.04 -28.91
CA GLY A 755 8.53 9.86 -28.61
C GLY A 755 7.73 10.10 -27.34
N GLU A 756 6.41 10.12 -27.44
CA GLU A 756 5.51 10.34 -26.30
C GLU A 756 5.70 9.24 -25.25
N LEU A 757 5.64 9.62 -23.96
CA LEU A 757 5.65 8.66 -22.87
C LEU A 757 4.30 7.96 -22.81
N GLY A 758 4.28 6.65 -23.02
CA GLY A 758 3.06 5.88 -23.09
C GLY A 758 3.31 4.40 -22.84
N GLY A 759 2.28 3.60 -22.97
CA GLY A 759 2.40 2.18 -22.66
C GLY A 759 1.22 1.37 -23.18
N ARG A 760 1.34 0.06 -23.01
CA ARG A 760 0.25 -0.87 -23.24
C ARG A 760 -0.27 -1.35 -21.89
N PRO A 761 -1.59 -1.56 -21.76
CA PRO A 761 -2.15 -2.17 -20.57
C PRO A 761 -1.47 -3.49 -20.23
N ALA A 762 -1.26 -3.76 -18.94
CA ALA A 762 -0.76 -5.04 -18.48
C ALA A 762 -1.66 -6.18 -19.01
N ASP A 763 -1.04 -7.20 -19.59
CA ASP A 763 -1.72 -8.34 -20.23
C ASP A 763 -1.60 -9.64 -19.42
N LYS A 764 -0.73 -9.65 -18.41
CA LYS A 764 -0.48 -10.77 -17.51
C LYS A 764 -0.25 -10.30 -16.08
N VAL A 765 -0.40 -11.23 -15.15
CA VAL A 765 0.02 -11.04 -13.74
C VAL A 765 1.52 -10.78 -13.71
N LYS A 766 1.94 -9.74 -13.01
CA LYS A 766 3.37 -9.45 -12.81
C LYS A 766 3.90 -10.26 -11.64
N THR A 767 5.16 -10.70 -11.74
CA THR A 767 5.80 -11.56 -10.75
C THR A 767 7.16 -11.00 -10.33
N LEU A 768 7.48 -11.08 -9.04
CA LEU A 768 8.81 -10.86 -8.48
C LEU A 768 9.14 -12.01 -7.54
N GLY A 769 9.97 -12.96 -8.00
CA GLY A 769 10.15 -14.22 -7.29
C GLY A 769 8.81 -14.95 -7.12
N GLN A 770 8.37 -15.16 -5.88
CA GLN A 770 7.08 -15.79 -5.54
C GLN A 770 5.94 -14.77 -5.33
N ARG A 771 6.23 -13.46 -5.43
CA ARG A 771 5.22 -12.41 -5.24
C ARG A 771 4.51 -12.10 -6.54
N THR A 772 3.23 -11.76 -6.44
CA THR A 772 2.39 -11.40 -7.59
C THR A 772 1.73 -10.04 -7.39
N LEU A 773 1.49 -9.36 -8.50
CA LEU A 773 0.57 -8.24 -8.61
C LEU A 773 -0.53 -8.62 -9.61
N GLY A 774 -1.75 -8.68 -9.12
CA GLY A 774 -2.86 -9.38 -9.75
C GLY A 774 -3.01 -10.82 -9.27
N VAL A 775 -4.13 -11.43 -9.65
CA VAL A 775 -4.51 -12.80 -9.23
C VAL A 775 -4.07 -13.78 -10.30
N ALA A 776 -3.08 -14.61 -9.98
CA ALA A 776 -2.62 -15.70 -10.84
C ALA A 776 -3.66 -16.81 -10.97
N HIS A 777 -3.48 -17.69 -11.96
CA HIS A 777 -4.30 -18.89 -12.11
C HIS A 777 -4.31 -19.72 -10.82
N SER A 778 -5.51 -20.09 -10.36
CA SER A 778 -5.71 -20.93 -9.17
C SER A 778 -6.82 -21.94 -9.39
N THR A 779 -6.88 -22.97 -8.54
CA THR A 779 -7.98 -23.94 -8.53
C THR A 779 -9.33 -23.21 -8.34
N PRO A 780 -10.28 -23.33 -9.29
CA PRO A 780 -11.58 -22.70 -9.16
C PRO A 780 -12.39 -23.26 -8.00
N GLN A 781 -13.19 -22.40 -7.38
CA GLN A 781 -14.27 -22.86 -6.51
C GLN A 781 -15.39 -23.49 -7.35
N ILE A 782 -16.15 -24.38 -6.72
CA ILE A 782 -17.24 -25.12 -7.36
C ILE A 782 -18.53 -25.06 -6.55
N ASN A 783 -19.66 -25.05 -7.26
CA ASN A 783 -20.94 -25.46 -6.69
C ASN A 783 -21.10 -26.96 -6.95
N SER A 784 -21.14 -27.75 -5.89
CA SER A 784 -21.27 -29.21 -5.96
C SER A 784 -22.73 -29.62 -6.05
N ASP A 785 -23.04 -30.55 -6.95
CA ASP A 785 -24.34 -31.23 -7.02
C ASP A 785 -24.41 -32.46 -6.09
N LEU A 786 -23.30 -32.77 -5.41
CA LEU A 786 -23.13 -33.98 -4.60
C LEU A 786 -23.21 -33.71 -3.10
N VAL A 787 -22.60 -32.62 -2.63
CA VAL A 787 -22.46 -32.30 -1.21
C VAL A 787 -22.53 -30.80 -0.99
N THR A 788 -23.21 -30.39 0.07
CA THR A 788 -23.13 -29.03 0.62
C THR A 788 -22.65 -29.08 2.07
N VAL A 789 -22.01 -28.02 2.53
CA VAL A 789 -21.61 -27.88 3.94
C VAL A 789 -22.63 -26.97 4.61
N GLU A 790 -23.26 -27.47 5.67
CA GLU A 790 -24.21 -26.68 6.45
C GLU A 790 -23.51 -25.92 7.57
N ARG A 791 -22.55 -26.57 8.26
CA ARG A 791 -21.76 -25.97 9.34
C ARG A 791 -20.35 -26.58 9.43
N PRO A 792 -19.33 -25.79 9.82
CA PRO A 792 -19.41 -24.35 10.05
C PRO A 792 -19.40 -23.59 8.71
N ASP A 793 -20.07 -22.43 8.67
CA ASP A 793 -20.24 -21.62 7.46
C ASP A 793 -18.90 -21.33 6.76
N LYS A 794 -17.81 -21.11 7.49
CA LYS A 794 -16.48 -20.84 6.91
C LYS A 794 -15.90 -21.96 6.02
N LEU A 795 -16.47 -23.17 6.04
CA LEU A 795 -16.02 -24.30 5.20
C LEU A 795 -16.90 -24.53 3.96
N HIS A 796 -17.90 -23.68 3.72
CA HIS A 796 -18.85 -23.87 2.61
C HIS A 796 -18.21 -23.81 1.22
N ALA A 797 -17.13 -23.06 1.06
CA ALA A 797 -16.50 -22.86 -0.24
C ALA A 797 -15.68 -24.09 -0.67
N LEU A 798 -16.22 -24.82 -1.65
CA LEU A 798 -15.69 -26.09 -2.14
C LEU A 798 -14.74 -25.91 -3.33
N VAL A 799 -13.79 -26.84 -3.50
CA VAL A 799 -12.93 -26.93 -4.69
C VAL A 799 -12.88 -28.36 -5.21
N ARG A 800 -12.33 -28.57 -6.41
CA ARG A 800 -11.93 -29.91 -6.87
C ARG A 800 -10.57 -30.26 -6.27
N ALA A 801 -10.46 -31.46 -5.73
CA ALA A 801 -9.18 -32.01 -5.31
C ALA A 801 -8.27 -32.21 -6.53
N ALA A 802 -7.07 -31.65 -6.45
CA ALA A 802 -6.00 -31.81 -7.44
C ALA A 802 -4.68 -31.33 -6.80
N VAL A 803 -3.54 -31.68 -7.40
CA VAL A 803 -2.26 -31.05 -7.04
C VAL A 803 -2.34 -29.54 -7.28
N GLY A 804 -1.92 -28.75 -6.30
CA GLY A 804 -2.04 -27.28 -6.27
C GLY A 804 -3.31 -26.74 -5.62
N ALA A 805 -4.31 -27.59 -5.35
CA ALA A 805 -5.53 -27.15 -4.67
C ALA A 805 -5.23 -26.68 -3.24
N PRO A 806 -5.84 -25.58 -2.75
CA PRO A 806 -5.68 -25.15 -1.38
C PRO A 806 -6.26 -26.19 -0.41
N ALA A 807 -5.49 -26.57 0.61
CA ALA A 807 -5.92 -27.56 1.60
C ALA A 807 -6.79 -26.94 2.70
N TYR A 808 -6.55 -25.66 3.01
CA TYR A 808 -7.21 -24.95 4.11
C TYR A 808 -7.84 -23.63 3.64
N VAL A 809 -8.82 -23.15 4.39
CA VAL A 809 -9.46 -21.85 4.13
C VAL A 809 -8.67 -20.67 4.71
N ASP A 810 -7.85 -20.92 5.74
CA ASP A 810 -7.16 -19.93 6.56
C ASP A 810 -5.62 -20.07 6.54
N ARG A 811 -5.07 -20.92 5.66
CA ARG A 811 -3.62 -21.10 5.46
C ARG A 811 -3.30 -21.28 3.98
N GLY A 812 -2.15 -20.75 3.57
CA GLY A 812 -1.66 -20.82 2.19
C GLY A 812 -1.15 -22.20 1.73
N TYR A 813 -1.40 -23.27 2.48
CA TYR A 813 -0.91 -24.60 2.13
C TYR A 813 -1.74 -25.27 1.04
N THR A 814 -1.06 -26.01 0.16
CA THR A 814 -1.65 -26.65 -1.02
C THR A 814 -1.36 -28.13 -1.03
N VAL A 815 -2.21 -28.91 -1.71
CA VAL A 815 -1.97 -30.32 -2.02
C VAL A 815 -0.77 -30.43 -2.96
N THR A 816 0.23 -31.23 -2.60
CA THR A 816 1.46 -31.47 -3.39
C THR A 816 1.51 -32.87 -4.01
N GLY A 817 0.63 -33.78 -3.57
CA GLY A 817 0.48 -35.12 -4.11
C GLY A 817 -0.83 -35.74 -3.63
N LEU A 818 -1.56 -36.39 -4.54
CA LEU A 818 -2.91 -36.87 -4.30
C LEU A 818 -3.06 -38.30 -4.84
N PRO A 819 -3.65 -39.24 -4.07
CA PRO A 819 -3.99 -40.58 -4.57
C PRO A 819 -5.03 -40.50 -5.71
N ASP A 820 -4.92 -41.37 -6.71
CA ASP A 820 -5.82 -41.40 -7.88
C ASP A 820 -7.30 -41.47 -7.51
N ALA A 821 -7.64 -42.19 -6.43
CA ALA A 821 -9.03 -42.33 -5.96
C ALA A 821 -9.63 -41.02 -5.44
N LEU A 822 -8.82 -40.01 -5.14
CA LEU A 822 -9.23 -38.71 -4.64
C LEU A 822 -9.10 -37.60 -5.69
N ASP A 823 -8.47 -37.86 -6.84
CA ASP A 823 -8.33 -36.87 -7.89
C ASP A 823 -9.69 -36.47 -8.49
N GLY A 824 -9.95 -35.17 -8.57
CA GLY A 824 -11.23 -34.61 -8.98
C GLY A 824 -12.39 -34.74 -7.97
N ALA A 825 -12.15 -35.34 -6.79
CA ALA A 825 -13.13 -35.38 -5.70
C ALA A 825 -13.58 -33.97 -5.27
N VAL A 826 -14.75 -33.87 -4.65
CA VAL A 826 -15.13 -32.62 -3.99
C VAL A 826 -14.28 -32.48 -2.74
N LEU A 827 -13.46 -31.43 -2.66
CA LEU A 827 -12.63 -31.12 -1.50
C LEU A 827 -13.31 -30.04 -0.66
N ILE A 828 -13.67 -30.42 0.56
CA ILE A 828 -14.02 -29.51 1.65
C ILE A 828 -12.73 -29.26 2.42
N ARG A 829 -12.26 -28.02 2.32
CA ARG A 829 -11.02 -27.55 2.94
C ARG A 829 -11.17 -27.51 4.45
N GLY A 830 -10.07 -27.69 5.18
CA GLY A 830 -10.04 -27.54 6.63
C GLY A 830 -9.87 -26.07 7.06
N ALA A 831 -10.01 -25.79 8.35
CA ALA A 831 -9.63 -24.53 8.98
C ALA A 831 -8.58 -24.81 10.07
N ASN A 832 -7.32 -24.47 9.83
CA ASN A 832 -6.23 -24.78 10.76
C ASN A 832 -6.35 -24.06 12.10
N ASP A 833 -7.05 -22.92 12.17
CA ASP A 833 -7.39 -22.28 13.44
C ASP A 833 -8.28 -23.17 14.34
N ASP A 834 -8.97 -24.16 13.76
CA ASP A 834 -9.80 -25.13 14.48
C ASP A 834 -9.08 -26.44 14.78
N SER A 835 -7.78 -26.54 14.49
CA SER A 835 -7.01 -27.81 14.55
C SER A 835 -6.97 -28.46 15.92
N GLN A 836 -7.21 -27.70 16.99
CA GLN A 836 -7.19 -28.16 18.38
C GLN A 836 -8.59 -28.31 18.99
N LEU A 837 -9.66 -28.02 18.24
CA LEU A 837 -11.01 -28.15 18.76
C LEU A 837 -11.32 -29.61 19.12
N THR A 838 -11.90 -29.80 20.31
CA THR A 838 -12.45 -31.07 20.82
C THR A 838 -13.98 -31.06 20.89
N GLU A 839 -14.61 -29.94 20.51
CA GLU A 839 -16.05 -29.74 20.46
C GLU A 839 -16.40 -28.70 19.36
N PRO A 840 -17.66 -28.66 18.88
CA PRO A 840 -18.76 -29.57 19.21
C PRO A 840 -18.60 -30.95 18.56
N ALA A 841 -19.39 -31.94 19.03
CA ALA A 841 -19.35 -33.31 18.51
C ALA A 841 -19.80 -33.42 17.05
N ASP A 842 -20.54 -32.42 16.55
CA ASP A 842 -21.03 -32.25 15.19
C ASP A 842 -20.33 -31.08 14.47
N TYR A 843 -19.03 -30.91 14.73
CA TYR A 843 -18.20 -29.83 14.18
C TYR A 843 -18.44 -29.57 12.69
N LEU A 844 -18.41 -30.61 11.84
CA LEU A 844 -18.69 -30.48 10.40
C LEU A 844 -19.97 -31.23 10.05
N THR A 845 -20.98 -30.50 9.59
CA THR A 845 -22.25 -31.04 9.11
C THR A 845 -22.36 -30.84 7.59
N LEU A 846 -22.61 -31.95 6.88
CA LEU A 846 -22.72 -32.03 5.43
C LEU A 846 -24.12 -32.50 5.04
N ASP A 847 -24.63 -32.08 3.89
CA ASP A 847 -25.81 -32.69 3.25
C ASP A 847 -25.41 -33.33 1.92
N LEU A 848 -25.62 -34.64 1.82
CA LEU A 848 -25.29 -35.45 0.65
C LEU A 848 -26.52 -35.68 -0.23
N ALA A 849 -26.47 -35.22 -1.48
CA ALA A 849 -27.59 -35.35 -2.41
C ALA A 849 -27.86 -36.82 -2.83
N ARG A 850 -26.85 -37.70 -2.71
CA ARG A 850 -26.89 -39.12 -3.12
C ARG A 850 -25.83 -39.92 -2.33
N PRO A 851 -25.93 -41.27 -2.28
CA PRO A 851 -24.93 -42.09 -1.62
C PRO A 851 -23.51 -41.82 -2.15
N ALA A 852 -22.57 -41.64 -1.23
CA ALA A 852 -21.21 -41.18 -1.52
C ALA A 852 -20.20 -41.83 -0.59
N THR A 853 -18.93 -41.87 -1.01
CA THR A 853 -17.82 -42.18 -0.11
C THR A 853 -17.28 -40.87 0.44
N VAL A 854 -17.30 -40.75 1.77
CA VAL A 854 -16.70 -39.63 2.50
C VAL A 854 -15.33 -40.07 3.02
N TYR A 855 -14.32 -39.28 2.70
CA TYR A 855 -12.96 -39.47 3.20
C TYR A 855 -12.60 -38.31 4.11
N VAL A 856 -11.95 -38.60 5.23
CA VAL A 856 -11.37 -37.59 6.11
C VAL A 856 -9.87 -37.84 6.21
N ALA A 857 -9.07 -36.80 6.05
CA ALA A 857 -7.61 -36.90 6.03
C ALA A 857 -7.00 -36.06 7.15
N PHE A 858 -6.33 -36.73 8.11
CA PHE A 858 -5.79 -36.14 9.33
C PHE A 858 -4.25 -36.04 9.29
N ASP A 859 -3.67 -35.02 9.92
CA ASP A 859 -2.21 -34.92 10.08
C ASP A 859 -1.65 -36.20 10.74
N THR A 860 -0.64 -36.80 10.09
CA THR A 860 -0.04 -38.07 10.54
C THR A 860 0.61 -37.98 11.93
N ARG A 861 0.95 -36.78 12.41
CA ARG A 861 1.51 -36.59 13.76
C ARG A 861 0.50 -36.91 14.88
N GLY A 862 -0.79 -36.94 14.57
CA GLY A 862 -1.83 -37.27 15.55
C GLY A 862 -2.01 -38.77 15.78
N GLU A 863 -1.38 -39.62 14.98
CA GLU A 863 -1.52 -41.07 15.09
C GLU A 863 -1.08 -41.57 16.48
N GLY A 864 -2.00 -42.25 17.17
CA GLY A 864 -1.78 -42.74 18.53
C GLY A 864 -1.67 -41.65 19.61
N SER A 865 -1.93 -40.38 19.29
CA SER A 865 -1.83 -39.25 20.23
C SER A 865 -3.15 -38.51 20.41
N TRP A 866 -3.54 -37.70 19.41
CA TRP A 866 -4.67 -36.77 19.52
C TRP A 866 -5.75 -37.00 18.48
N TRP A 867 -5.61 -37.99 17.59
CA TRP A 867 -6.71 -38.36 16.71
C TRP A 867 -7.97 -38.72 17.50
N PRO A 868 -9.14 -38.20 17.09
CA PRO A 868 -10.35 -38.34 17.87
C PRO A 868 -10.96 -39.75 17.75
N GLY A 869 -11.54 -40.23 18.85
CA GLY A 869 -12.20 -41.55 18.91
C GLY A 869 -13.39 -41.71 17.96
N TRP A 870 -14.02 -40.59 17.56
CA TRP A 870 -15.18 -40.60 16.66
C TRP A 870 -14.89 -41.28 15.32
N LEU A 871 -13.64 -41.29 14.85
CA LEU A 871 -13.27 -42.00 13.62
C LEU A 871 -13.66 -43.48 13.71
N ALA A 872 -13.30 -44.13 14.82
CA ALA A 872 -13.67 -45.53 15.05
C ALA A 872 -15.16 -45.65 15.39
N ASP A 873 -15.69 -44.80 16.27
CA ASP A 873 -17.08 -44.87 16.75
C ASP A 873 -18.10 -44.67 15.61
N GLN A 874 -17.76 -43.82 14.64
CA GLN A 874 -18.56 -43.59 13.44
C GLN A 874 -18.22 -44.57 12.31
N GLY A 875 -17.31 -45.52 12.49
CA GLY A 875 -17.01 -46.58 11.51
C GLY A 875 -16.19 -46.14 10.30
N PHE A 876 -15.34 -45.11 10.43
CA PHE A 876 -14.34 -44.76 9.43
C PHE A 876 -13.16 -45.73 9.49
N THR A 877 -12.73 -46.24 8.33
CA THR A 877 -11.62 -47.20 8.24
C THR A 877 -10.38 -46.52 7.69
N ARG A 878 -9.23 -46.69 8.36
CA ARG A 878 -7.93 -46.22 7.87
C ARG A 878 -7.58 -46.92 6.56
N THR A 879 -7.24 -46.14 5.53
CA THR A 879 -6.81 -46.65 4.23
C THR A 879 -5.27 -46.68 4.13
N ALA A 880 -4.72 -47.28 3.07
CA ALA A 880 -3.30 -47.17 2.75
C ALA A 880 -2.92 -45.81 2.12
N MET A 881 -3.90 -44.94 1.86
CA MET A 881 -3.68 -43.67 1.18
C MET A 881 -3.13 -42.60 2.12
N THR A 882 -2.32 -41.72 1.53
CA THR A 882 -1.79 -40.51 2.17
C THR A 882 -1.88 -39.36 1.17
N VAL A 883 -2.44 -38.22 1.60
CA VAL A 883 -2.41 -36.98 0.82
C VAL A 883 -1.18 -36.18 1.23
N GLN A 884 -0.39 -35.73 0.25
CA GLN A 884 0.77 -34.86 0.51
C GLN A 884 0.33 -33.40 0.39
N THR A 885 0.77 -32.55 1.32
CA THR A 885 0.57 -31.10 1.26
C THR A 885 1.90 -30.36 1.41
N SER A 886 1.92 -29.05 1.18
CA SER A 886 3.08 -28.19 1.44
C SER A 886 3.32 -27.93 2.94
N ASP A 887 2.44 -28.41 3.81
CA ASP A 887 2.60 -28.39 5.27
C ASP A 887 3.02 -29.77 5.80
N ARG A 888 2.07 -30.72 5.80
CA ARG A 888 2.23 -32.08 6.36
C ARG A 888 1.48 -33.14 5.53
N PRO A 889 1.96 -34.39 5.52
CA PRO A 889 1.20 -35.51 4.98
C PRO A 889 -0.05 -35.78 5.84
N LEU A 890 -1.14 -36.18 5.19
CA LEU A 890 -2.43 -36.47 5.81
C LEU A 890 -2.83 -37.94 5.60
N ALA A 891 -3.10 -38.63 6.69
CA ALA A 891 -3.62 -39.98 6.77
C ALA A 891 -5.13 -40.03 6.44
N VAL A 892 -5.50 -40.73 5.37
CA VAL A 892 -6.88 -40.87 4.89
C VAL A 892 -7.65 -42.03 5.54
N PHE A 893 -8.84 -41.72 6.04
CA PHE A 893 -9.88 -42.66 6.45
C PHE A 893 -11.07 -42.55 5.51
N ALA A 894 -11.83 -43.63 5.34
CA ALA A 894 -12.97 -43.66 4.41
C ALA A 894 -14.20 -44.32 5.04
N LYS A 895 -15.38 -43.83 4.66
CA LYS A 895 -16.67 -44.47 4.94
C LYS A 895 -17.69 -44.16 3.85
N THR A 896 -18.44 -45.17 3.44
CA THR A 896 -19.59 -44.99 2.54
C THR A 896 -20.81 -44.55 3.35
N MET A 897 -21.45 -43.47 2.92
CA MET A 897 -22.62 -42.87 3.58
C MET A 897 -23.83 -42.86 2.63
N PRO A 898 -25.06 -43.02 3.14
CA PRO A 898 -26.27 -42.79 2.37
C PRO A 898 -26.46 -41.29 2.04
N ALA A 899 -27.46 -40.97 1.21
CA ALA A 899 -27.90 -39.59 1.01
C ALA A 899 -28.49 -39.00 2.32
N GLY A 900 -28.41 -37.68 2.45
CA GLY A 900 -28.89 -36.89 3.59
C GLY A 900 -27.79 -36.31 4.45
N GLN A 901 -28.17 -35.85 5.64
CA GLN A 901 -27.29 -35.16 6.56
C GLN A 901 -26.24 -36.11 7.19
N VAL A 902 -24.98 -35.68 7.21
CA VAL A 902 -23.84 -36.39 7.79
C VAL A 902 -23.13 -35.46 8.77
N HIS A 903 -22.85 -35.95 9.98
CA HIS A 903 -22.11 -35.22 11.01
C HIS A 903 -20.74 -35.85 11.22
N LEU A 904 -19.70 -35.04 11.13
CA LEU A 904 -18.31 -35.40 11.39
C LEU A 904 -17.84 -34.68 12.65
N GLY A 905 -17.06 -35.39 13.46
CA GLY A 905 -16.60 -34.88 14.74
C GLY A 905 -15.50 -33.82 14.64
N PRO A 906 -15.03 -33.34 15.80
CA PRO A 906 -14.03 -32.28 15.91
C PRO A 906 -12.63 -32.74 15.46
N ASN A 907 -11.70 -31.78 15.34
CA ASN A 907 -10.36 -32.02 14.79
C ASN A 907 -9.43 -32.78 15.74
N SER A 908 -9.64 -32.69 17.05
CA SER A 908 -8.81 -33.35 18.07
C SER A 908 -9.67 -34.13 19.06
N GLY A 909 -9.11 -35.22 19.59
CA GLY A 909 -9.65 -35.96 20.73
C GLY A 909 -9.05 -35.54 22.07
N VAL A 910 -8.04 -34.66 22.07
CA VAL A 910 -7.29 -34.27 23.26
C VAL A 910 -7.15 -32.75 23.31
N ASP A 911 -7.61 -32.16 24.41
CA ASP A 911 -7.59 -30.71 24.60
C ASP A 911 -6.16 -30.14 24.53
N GLY A 912 -6.01 -28.99 23.87
CA GLY A 912 -4.73 -28.34 23.61
C GLY A 912 -3.78 -29.10 22.66
N GLN A 913 -4.16 -30.25 22.12
CA GLN A 913 -3.39 -30.97 21.10
C GLN A 913 -4.06 -30.83 19.73
N GLY A 914 -3.22 -30.75 18.70
CA GLY A 914 -3.62 -30.58 17.31
C GLY A 914 -2.52 -29.88 16.52
N GLY A 915 -2.38 -30.24 15.25
CA GLY A 915 -1.37 -29.67 14.35
C GLY A 915 -2.00 -28.92 13.20
N SER A 916 -2.80 -29.64 12.42
CA SER A 916 -3.55 -29.13 11.27
C SER A 916 -4.94 -29.75 11.32
N SER A 917 -5.96 -29.00 10.91
CA SER A 917 -7.33 -29.52 10.81
C SER A 917 -7.43 -30.65 9.79
N TYR A 918 -8.40 -31.55 9.92
CA TYR A 918 -8.63 -32.52 8.87
C TYR A 918 -9.25 -31.86 7.64
N VAL A 919 -8.99 -32.43 6.47
CA VAL A 919 -9.67 -32.08 5.21
C VAL A 919 -10.61 -33.22 4.80
N THR A 920 -11.69 -32.90 4.11
CA THR A 920 -12.71 -33.89 3.73
C THR A 920 -12.82 -33.98 2.21
N PHE A 921 -12.84 -35.21 1.68
CA PHE A 921 -13.09 -35.48 0.27
C PHE A 921 -14.41 -36.25 0.12
N VAL A 922 -15.18 -35.93 -0.91
CA VAL A 922 -16.42 -36.63 -1.21
C VAL A 922 -16.43 -37.07 -2.67
N THR A 923 -16.64 -38.37 -2.89
CA THR A 923 -16.79 -38.97 -4.23
C THR A 923 -18.15 -39.62 -4.36
N ALA A 924 -18.79 -39.44 -5.52
CA ALA A 924 -20.04 -40.13 -5.81
C ALA A 924 -19.76 -41.64 -5.91
N ARG A 925 -20.66 -42.47 -5.42
CA ARG A 925 -20.56 -43.91 -5.67
C ARG A 925 -20.82 -44.15 -7.16
N THR A 926 -19.85 -44.67 -7.90
CA THR A 926 -20.14 -45.30 -9.19
C THR A 926 -20.98 -46.55 -8.89
N GLY A 927 -22.17 -46.62 -9.49
CA GLY A 927 -23.12 -47.72 -9.32
C GLY A 927 -22.52 -49.09 -9.60
#